data_AF-A0A2E4P935-F1
#
_entry.id   AF-A0A2E4P935-F1
#
_cell.length_a   1.000
_cell.length_b   1.000
_cell.length_c   1.000
_cell.angle_alpha   90.00
_cell.angle_beta   90.00
_cell.angle_gamma   90.00
#
_symmetry.space_group_name_H-M   'P 1'
#
loop_
_entity.id
_entity.type
_entity.pdbx_description
1 polymer ?
#
loop_
_entity_poly.entity_id
_entity_poly.type
_entity_poly.pdbx_seq_one_letter_code
_entity_poly.pdbx_strand_id
1 'polypeptide(L)'
;MKKLLLLLLLFSAFVYAQDSNKVWDLLLKNDRAGARAMFDKTLKKKMDADMELLVLDALIDQQLGKLYFDETFLKKMTALKDSEHYLYPVWYQQFSVGNPNTEGYDELTYNKIDYVAGVDKFKDMPHVIYTKAIFDRHRLNFDAYNAGIKKLDVINKWQFCGVFENMNNSGLDTEYEPEFYAKNDKQFNANSNGIVNWYVPAIPQNEGYHFYLNESEYGNGIMYAQTFIDADADKDVVLNLGTSGPIKVYVNDTEIYYNDEAYRTDLNAYLIKFRLPKGTSRLLIKSSTTGGTDYFYAALSDTAGKKVSGLQYSDSYRPYVKSTAESLNATELNPAFEDFLAAKLKAKPNDIFHTLLLYDAYIANHKKEKAHDVIEKLAEKYPESSMLKVKLIDYYNLMDNEQGVEEINKTLLVNDPSYYYSIVKKFQDGNWVRESNIKELEEYRDKAKKLKSELYGILFDYLIASRNSDVDLTLQKIEELLSKSHKNEMFTVTFANMYSSLKNDKEKTISIMENLVKTRESVSAQNVLINYYNSVGRKEDAKQLVKNYINRYPYFNYVYDDIIEISNNENNYQASIDYADTALKNFPYSFRMMKEKGMGYNYLKKTKEAEDMFRQSLVYNAGNSSLRKTLYAITKVPDEIEQVSTKNLYDVIKQRRNSGMQNDYGVNILLDEYIINVLPEGSRKTKTVYLYEVTAENGVEELKEYSIGGNNLNVIKAEIVKPDGSIVPGERNYSTVVFTNLNVKDVIYLEYENTDNSYGRFFKDFTSTYYFNGVYPSQQTIFGIISPKEITFAQNILNGAIPAKTSKINGRNYISWEKKNILTMPLYENYAPNYYDLANQVQVSSIKTWGDIANWYADLVKKNIKMDKVAEKTYAQIFPEGASKLSDEEKAYRIYKYIEDNITYSSLDFRQSGYVPQKPSKTINTKLGDCKDVSTLFVAMAEKAGLKANLVLVLTADNGTESLTLPSINFNHCIVKVNMAGKENFIELTNRYMPFKAMPLSLYKAKALVVSFDKTENEKASIINIPNTNALKNVLSTTTVVNVDDNSKRVVSTHTIQGTTKSYYNELFSDATTEDVRKKQFEEDINSRLNKVISLESVKLVNNDKYADKIVFENTFTVSEKLQSVGSLKIMEVPYIDKVYTRDIIANEKRNYDIDYTAYENANEYNTEVVINIPQGKKFTEVPQGKELKFKGHTYTISYNLTGPNTLKVNRSVKLSWDNIKAADYPEYKKYVEDVLATEEEIIGFK
;
A
#
# COMPACT_ATOMS: atom_id res chain seq x y z
N MET A 1 16.91 46.06 -53.68
CA MET A 1 17.71 45.71 -52.48
C MET A 1 16.90 45.27 -51.26
N LYS A 2 15.78 45.91 -50.88
CA LYS A 2 14.98 45.50 -49.70
C LYS A 2 14.34 44.09 -49.76
N LYS A 3 13.98 43.58 -50.95
CA LYS A 3 13.46 42.19 -51.13
C LYS A 3 14.56 41.11 -51.09
N LEU A 4 15.80 41.43 -51.47
CA LEU A 4 16.93 40.50 -51.41
C LEU A 4 17.46 40.35 -49.97
N LEU A 5 17.41 41.44 -49.19
CA LEU A 5 17.77 41.44 -47.76
C LEU A 5 16.78 40.60 -46.92
N LEU A 6 15.48 40.65 -47.23
CA LEU A 6 14.47 39.84 -46.54
C LEU A 6 14.61 38.34 -46.84
N LEU A 7 15.00 37.99 -48.07
CA LEU A 7 15.25 36.59 -48.47
C LEU A 7 16.55 36.03 -47.88
N LEU A 8 17.60 36.85 -47.75
CA LEU A 8 18.86 36.49 -47.07
C LEU A 8 18.69 36.36 -45.55
N LEU A 9 17.86 37.20 -44.92
CA LEU A 9 17.51 37.08 -43.50
C LEU A 9 16.73 35.78 -43.21
N LEU A 10 15.76 35.43 -44.08
CA LEU A 10 15.01 34.17 -43.97
C LEU A 10 15.90 32.92 -44.21
N PHE A 11 16.82 32.97 -45.17
CA PHE A 11 17.77 31.86 -45.42
C PHE A 11 18.74 31.66 -44.24
N SER A 12 19.24 32.75 -43.65
CA SER A 12 20.15 32.67 -42.51
C SER A 12 19.48 32.03 -41.28
N ALA A 13 18.24 32.44 -40.95
CA ALA A 13 17.46 31.85 -39.86
C ALA A 13 17.15 30.35 -40.08
N PHE A 14 16.93 29.93 -41.33
CA PHE A 14 16.67 28.54 -41.69
C PHE A 14 17.92 27.64 -41.53
N VAL A 15 19.10 28.13 -41.92
CA VAL A 15 20.36 27.38 -41.77
C VAL A 15 20.74 27.23 -40.29
N TYR A 16 20.51 28.25 -39.45
CA TYR A 16 20.85 28.17 -38.03
C TYR A 16 19.94 27.23 -37.23
N ALA A 17 18.63 27.25 -37.49
CA ALA A 17 17.71 26.28 -36.89
C ALA A 17 18.06 24.83 -37.31
N GLN A 18 18.67 24.64 -38.48
CA GLN A 18 19.12 23.32 -38.92
C GLN A 18 20.37 22.85 -38.17
N ASP A 19 21.25 23.76 -37.75
CA ASP A 19 22.48 23.41 -37.04
C ASP A 19 22.26 23.20 -35.53
N SER A 20 21.38 23.96 -34.84
CA SER A 20 21.03 23.66 -33.44
C SER A 20 20.30 22.33 -33.30
N ASN A 21 19.37 22.01 -34.20
CA ASN A 21 18.69 20.72 -34.22
C ASN A 21 19.63 19.52 -34.39
N LYS A 22 20.71 19.66 -35.16
CA LYS A 22 21.73 18.61 -35.28
C LYS A 22 22.51 18.42 -33.99
N VAL A 23 22.85 19.50 -33.28
CA VAL A 23 23.51 19.41 -31.97
C VAL A 23 22.59 18.72 -30.95
N TRP A 24 21.29 19.08 -30.92
CA TRP A 24 20.30 18.38 -30.10
C TRP A 24 20.18 16.90 -30.45
N ASP A 25 20.15 16.55 -31.74
CA ASP A 25 20.06 15.17 -32.19
C ASP A 25 21.29 14.33 -31.77
N LEU A 26 22.50 14.89 -31.87
CA LEU A 26 23.71 14.25 -31.36
C LEU A 26 23.64 14.05 -29.84
N LEU A 27 23.23 15.08 -29.11
CA LEU A 27 23.12 15.02 -27.65
C LEU A 27 22.09 13.97 -27.19
N LEU A 28 20.91 13.93 -27.83
CA LEU A 28 19.85 12.98 -27.53
C LEU A 28 20.19 11.55 -27.95
N LYS A 29 21.10 11.35 -28.91
CA LYS A 29 21.69 10.06 -29.28
C LYS A 29 22.91 9.68 -28.43
N ASN A 30 23.15 10.38 -27.33
CA ASN A 30 24.27 10.20 -26.40
C ASN A 30 25.67 10.51 -26.97
N ASP A 31 25.78 11.09 -28.18
CA ASP A 31 27.05 11.58 -28.74
C ASP A 31 27.38 12.99 -28.22
N ARG A 32 27.74 13.05 -26.94
CA ARG A 32 28.02 14.30 -26.22
C ARG A 32 29.28 15.00 -26.73
N ALA A 33 30.31 14.22 -27.10
CA ALA A 33 31.55 14.75 -27.64
C ALA A 33 31.34 15.34 -29.04
N GLY A 34 30.58 14.64 -29.90
CA GLY A 34 30.17 15.15 -31.21
C GLY A 34 29.30 16.40 -31.09
N ALA A 35 28.33 16.41 -30.16
CA ALA A 35 27.52 17.59 -29.87
C ALA A 35 28.36 18.80 -29.48
N ARG A 36 29.32 18.64 -28.55
CA ARG A 36 30.26 19.70 -28.14
C ARG A 36 31.10 20.21 -29.30
N ALA A 37 31.71 19.30 -30.07
CA ALA A 37 32.54 19.67 -31.22
C ALA A 37 31.75 20.42 -32.29
N MET A 38 30.52 19.98 -32.57
CA MET A 38 29.64 20.63 -33.52
C MET A 38 29.18 22.02 -33.04
N PHE A 39 28.78 22.13 -31.77
CA PHE A 39 28.38 23.41 -31.17
C PHE A 39 29.53 24.42 -31.23
N ASP A 40 30.75 24.02 -30.84
CA ASP A 40 31.93 24.87 -30.88
C ASP A 40 32.23 25.40 -32.28
N LYS A 41 32.08 24.53 -33.29
CA LYS A 41 32.34 24.86 -34.69
C LYS A 41 31.29 25.81 -35.28
N THR A 42 30.01 25.62 -34.95
CA THR A 42 28.89 26.21 -35.72
C THR A 42 28.08 27.26 -34.95
N LEU A 43 27.96 27.14 -33.63
CA LEU A 43 27.00 27.93 -32.84
C LEU A 43 27.66 28.83 -31.77
N LYS A 44 28.85 28.47 -31.27
CA LYS A 44 29.54 29.16 -30.15
C LYS A 44 29.61 30.68 -30.27
N LYS A 45 29.94 31.18 -31.46
CA LYS A 45 30.09 32.64 -31.72
C LYS A 45 28.80 33.44 -31.53
N LYS A 46 27.65 32.77 -31.42
CA LYS A 46 26.32 33.39 -31.33
C LYS A 46 25.61 33.12 -30.01
N MET A 47 26.19 32.32 -29.13
CA MET A 47 25.50 31.89 -27.90
C MET A 47 25.08 33.08 -27.03
N ASP A 48 25.89 34.14 -27.00
CA ASP A 48 25.65 35.32 -26.15
C ASP A 48 24.49 36.21 -26.66
N ALA A 49 23.89 35.88 -27.82
CA ALA A 49 22.78 36.60 -28.42
C ALA A 49 21.48 35.77 -28.50
N ASP A 50 21.50 34.50 -28.08
CA ASP A 50 20.37 33.57 -28.23
C ASP A 50 20.20 32.66 -27.00
N MET A 51 18.98 32.63 -26.45
CA MET A 51 18.69 31.89 -25.22
C MET A 51 18.82 30.37 -25.37
N GLU A 52 18.39 29.81 -26.51
CA GLU A 52 18.49 28.37 -26.78
C GLU A 52 19.97 27.97 -26.83
N LEU A 53 20.78 28.74 -27.54
CA LEU A 53 22.21 28.43 -27.69
C LEU A 53 22.97 28.57 -26.37
N LEU A 54 22.66 29.58 -25.55
CA LEU A 54 23.29 29.75 -24.25
C LEU A 54 22.97 28.58 -23.30
N VAL A 55 21.71 28.14 -23.25
CA VAL A 55 21.31 26.99 -22.43
C VAL A 55 21.90 25.69 -22.99
N LEU A 56 21.90 25.51 -24.30
CA LEU A 56 22.46 24.32 -24.94
C LEU A 56 23.98 24.19 -24.69
N ASP A 57 24.74 25.29 -24.70
CA ASP A 57 26.17 25.29 -24.35
C ASP A 57 26.40 24.75 -22.93
N ALA A 58 25.65 25.29 -21.97
CA ALA A 58 25.76 24.92 -20.56
C ALA A 58 25.27 23.49 -20.30
N LEU A 59 24.20 23.07 -20.98
CA LEU A 59 23.66 21.73 -20.88
C LEU A 59 24.64 20.69 -21.42
N ILE A 60 25.28 20.92 -22.57
CA ILE A 60 26.32 20.01 -23.09
C ILE A 60 27.44 19.83 -22.05
N ASP A 61 27.86 20.91 -21.40
CA ASP A 61 28.88 20.86 -20.35
C ASP A 61 28.44 20.03 -19.14
N GLN A 62 27.20 20.19 -18.69
CA GLN A 62 26.61 19.38 -17.62
C GLN A 62 26.53 17.90 -18.03
N GLN A 63 26.11 17.61 -19.27
CA GLN A 63 26.04 16.25 -19.81
C GLN A 63 27.42 15.59 -19.94
N LEU A 64 28.49 16.36 -20.10
CA LEU A 64 29.89 15.91 -20.04
C LEU A 64 30.44 15.81 -18.60
N GLY A 65 29.60 15.97 -17.58
CA GLY A 65 29.96 15.80 -16.17
C GLY A 65 30.62 17.01 -15.53
N LYS A 66 30.32 18.23 -16.00
CA LYS A 66 30.65 19.45 -15.25
C LYS A 66 29.62 19.63 -14.13
N LEU A 67 30.09 19.66 -12.88
CA LEU A 67 29.23 19.72 -11.69
C LEU A 67 29.16 21.11 -11.05
N TYR A 68 30.22 21.91 -11.20
CA TYR A 68 30.32 23.24 -10.61
C TYR A 68 30.32 24.32 -11.70
N PHE A 69 29.47 25.32 -11.51
CA PHE A 69 29.32 26.46 -12.41
C PHE A 69 29.30 27.75 -11.59
N ASP A 70 30.03 28.75 -12.08
CA ASP A 70 29.98 30.11 -11.55
C ASP A 70 28.78 30.89 -12.13
N GLU A 71 28.67 32.17 -11.78
CA GLU A 71 27.57 33.03 -12.23
C GLU A 71 27.67 33.50 -13.70
N THR A 72 28.64 33.00 -14.49
CA THR A 72 28.85 33.44 -15.88
C THR A 72 27.62 33.20 -16.76
N PHE A 73 26.97 32.04 -16.63
CA PHE A 73 25.75 31.74 -17.37
C PHE A 73 24.65 32.76 -17.05
N LEU A 74 24.41 33.01 -15.76
CA LEU A 74 23.40 33.96 -15.29
C LEU A 74 23.69 35.38 -15.77
N LYS A 75 24.96 35.81 -15.76
CA LYS A 75 25.40 37.12 -16.28
C LYS A 75 25.10 37.32 -17.76
N LYS A 76 25.23 36.26 -18.56
CA LYS A 76 24.90 36.30 -19.99
C LYS A 76 23.39 36.24 -20.22
N MET A 77 22.70 35.37 -19.49
CA MET A 77 21.26 35.17 -19.58
C MET A 77 20.48 36.46 -19.27
N THR A 78 20.89 37.21 -18.24
CA THR A 78 20.22 38.47 -17.86
C THR A 78 20.26 39.53 -18.94
N ALA A 79 21.29 39.54 -19.80
CA ALA A 79 21.41 40.48 -20.91
C ALA A 79 20.47 40.15 -22.09
N LEU A 80 19.94 38.93 -22.15
CA LEU A 80 19.03 38.50 -23.20
C LEU A 80 17.60 38.99 -22.95
N LYS A 81 16.85 39.15 -24.05
CA LYS A 81 15.44 39.54 -24.06
C LYS A 81 14.57 38.42 -23.45
N ASP A 82 13.49 38.81 -22.77
CA ASP A 82 12.49 37.91 -22.18
C ASP A 82 13.06 36.95 -21.11
N SER A 83 14.26 37.21 -20.57
CA SER A 83 14.98 36.30 -19.67
C SER A 83 14.28 36.04 -18.34
N GLU A 84 13.31 36.87 -17.95
CA GLU A 84 12.39 36.64 -16.85
C GLU A 84 11.54 35.38 -17.00
N HIS A 85 11.24 34.94 -18.23
CA HIS A 85 10.47 33.73 -18.48
C HIS A 85 11.34 32.46 -18.53
N TYR A 86 12.67 32.60 -18.53
CA TYR A 86 13.60 31.48 -18.66
C TYR A 86 14.29 31.13 -17.33
N LEU A 87 14.40 32.07 -16.38
CA LEU A 87 15.10 31.86 -15.12
C LEU A 87 14.53 30.71 -14.27
N TYR A 88 13.21 30.69 -14.07
CA TYR A 88 12.56 29.65 -13.26
C TYR A 88 12.65 28.24 -13.89
N PRO A 89 12.35 28.05 -15.19
CA PRO A 89 12.54 26.76 -15.87
C PRO A 89 13.94 26.15 -15.76
N VAL A 90 15.00 26.97 -15.71
CA VAL A 90 16.38 26.48 -15.54
C VAL A 90 16.86 26.58 -14.10
N TRP A 91 16.02 26.95 -13.13
CA TRP A 91 16.42 27.30 -11.77
C TRP A 91 17.26 26.21 -11.11
N TYR A 92 16.75 24.98 -11.16
CA TYR A 92 17.36 23.79 -10.54
C TYR A 92 18.46 23.14 -11.37
N GLN A 93 18.85 23.73 -12.50
CA GLN A 93 20.00 23.27 -13.27
C GLN A 93 21.31 23.75 -12.62
N GLN A 94 22.34 22.92 -12.61
CA GLN A 94 23.64 23.21 -11.98
C GLN A 94 24.30 24.49 -12.49
N PHE A 95 24.10 24.80 -13.78
CA PHE A 95 24.60 26.00 -14.43
C PHE A 95 23.81 27.28 -14.14
N SER A 96 22.64 27.17 -13.52
CA SER A 96 21.82 28.28 -13.03
C SER A 96 21.98 28.38 -11.50
N VAL A 97 20.95 28.76 -10.75
CA VAL A 97 21.00 28.85 -9.28
C VAL A 97 21.40 27.52 -8.64
N GLY A 98 20.86 26.40 -9.13
CA GLY A 98 21.12 25.04 -8.63
C GLY A 98 20.21 24.64 -7.47
N ASN A 99 20.33 23.39 -7.01
CA ASN A 99 19.53 22.88 -5.90
C ASN A 99 20.42 22.55 -4.69
N PRO A 100 20.55 23.45 -3.71
CA PRO A 100 21.45 23.24 -2.58
C PRO A 100 21.01 22.08 -1.67
N ASN A 101 19.74 21.65 -1.72
CA ASN A 101 19.28 20.51 -0.94
C ASN A 101 19.88 19.18 -1.43
N THR A 102 20.17 19.07 -2.73
CA THR A 102 20.78 17.88 -3.34
C THR A 102 22.28 18.04 -3.60
N GLU A 103 22.72 19.28 -3.85
CA GLU A 103 24.10 19.60 -4.26
C GLU A 103 24.96 20.11 -3.10
N GLY A 104 24.34 20.55 -2.00
CA GLY A 104 25.00 21.26 -0.91
C GLY A 104 25.20 22.75 -1.21
N TYR A 105 25.50 23.52 -0.17
CA TYR A 105 25.89 24.93 -0.29
C TYR A 105 27.40 25.04 -0.54
N ASP A 106 27.78 25.96 -1.42
CA ASP A 106 29.17 26.31 -1.72
C ASP A 106 29.31 27.79 -2.14
N GLU A 107 30.55 28.29 -2.22
CA GLU A 107 30.83 29.69 -2.56
C GLU A 107 30.26 30.12 -3.93
N LEU A 108 30.16 29.21 -4.90
CA LEU A 108 29.57 29.52 -6.22
C LEU A 108 28.05 29.70 -6.09
N THR A 109 27.36 28.82 -5.37
CA THR A 109 25.90 28.95 -5.15
C THR A 109 25.53 30.27 -4.47
N TYR A 110 26.32 30.73 -3.49
CA TYR A 110 26.14 32.06 -2.87
C TYR A 110 26.30 33.20 -3.88
N ASN A 111 27.36 33.17 -4.70
CA ASN A 111 27.61 34.20 -5.71
C ASN A 111 26.49 34.25 -6.76
N LYS A 112 25.96 33.09 -7.17
CA LYS A 112 24.87 32.98 -8.13
C LYS A 112 23.58 33.62 -7.63
N ILE A 113 23.15 33.31 -6.40
CA ILE A 113 21.93 33.90 -5.84
C ILE A 113 22.09 35.40 -5.55
N ASP A 114 23.27 35.83 -5.08
CA ASP A 114 23.55 37.25 -4.82
C ASP A 114 23.51 38.08 -6.12
N TYR A 115 24.05 37.51 -7.21
CA TYR A 115 23.96 38.12 -8.53
C TYR A 115 22.50 38.23 -8.99
N VAL A 116 21.73 37.14 -8.95
CA VAL A 116 20.32 37.12 -9.40
C VAL A 116 19.46 38.09 -8.58
N ALA A 117 19.66 38.15 -7.26
CA ALA A 117 18.96 39.08 -6.37
C ALA A 117 19.35 40.55 -6.60
N GLY A 118 20.48 40.83 -7.25
CA GLY A 118 20.92 42.17 -7.64
C GLY A 118 20.36 42.67 -8.97
N VAL A 119 19.70 41.81 -9.76
CA VAL A 119 19.20 42.16 -11.10
C VAL A 119 17.79 42.77 -11.00
N ASP A 120 17.59 43.97 -11.54
CA ASP A 120 16.34 44.75 -11.40
C ASP A 120 15.07 44.01 -11.82
N LYS A 121 15.10 43.22 -12.89
CA LYS A 121 13.95 42.44 -13.36
C LYS A 121 13.69 41.15 -12.57
N PHE A 122 14.63 40.69 -11.74
CA PHE A 122 14.53 39.43 -11.00
C PHE A 122 14.38 39.63 -9.48
N LYS A 123 14.93 40.71 -8.92
CA LYS A 123 15.00 40.98 -7.48
C LYS A 123 13.65 41.03 -6.75
N ASP A 124 12.56 41.25 -7.49
CA ASP A 124 11.19 41.32 -6.96
C ASP A 124 10.38 40.05 -7.24
N MET A 125 10.97 39.04 -7.89
CA MET A 125 10.34 37.74 -8.05
C MET A 125 10.29 37.00 -6.70
N PRO A 126 9.14 36.50 -6.26
CA PRO A 126 9.01 35.80 -4.98
C PRO A 126 10.01 34.66 -4.78
N HIS A 127 10.31 33.88 -5.84
CA HIS A 127 11.23 32.75 -5.77
C HIS A 127 12.68 33.19 -5.50
N VAL A 128 13.07 34.32 -6.09
CA VAL A 128 14.38 34.96 -5.87
C VAL A 128 14.47 35.53 -4.46
N ILE A 129 13.43 36.24 -4.01
CA ILE A 129 13.35 36.82 -2.66
C ILE A 129 13.49 35.70 -1.61
N TYR A 130 12.69 34.65 -1.73
CA TYR A 130 12.69 33.54 -0.78
C TYR A 130 14.04 32.83 -0.77
N THR A 131 14.56 32.43 -1.93
CA THR A 131 15.84 31.71 -1.98
C THR A 131 16.98 32.57 -1.44
N LYS A 132 17.04 33.86 -1.80
CA LYS A 132 18.03 34.78 -1.25
C LYS A 132 17.92 34.90 0.26
N ALA A 133 16.71 35.02 0.81
CA ALA A 133 16.49 35.07 2.24
C ALA A 133 17.03 33.80 2.94
N ILE A 134 16.72 32.61 2.41
CA ILE A 134 17.23 31.35 2.94
C ILE A 134 18.77 31.30 2.91
N PHE A 135 19.40 31.73 1.82
CA PHE A 135 20.86 31.80 1.72
C PHE A 135 21.48 32.85 2.66
N ASP A 136 20.75 33.92 3.01
CA ASP A 136 21.19 34.90 4.01
C ASP A 136 21.06 34.34 5.43
N ARG A 137 19.97 33.63 5.75
CA ARG A 137 19.84 32.88 7.01
C ARG A 137 20.97 31.86 7.15
N HIS A 138 21.26 31.13 6.07
CA HIS A 138 22.35 30.17 6.02
C HIS A 138 23.71 30.83 6.30
N ARG A 139 23.91 32.10 5.93
CA ARG A 139 25.10 32.91 6.24
C ARG A 139 25.02 33.65 7.58
N LEU A 140 24.05 33.34 8.43
CA LEU A 140 23.77 34.00 9.71
C LEU A 140 23.44 35.51 9.59
N ASN A 141 23.02 35.96 8.39
CA ASN A 141 22.57 37.32 8.13
C ASN A 141 21.05 37.43 8.33
N PHE A 142 20.63 37.39 9.59
CA PHE A 142 19.21 37.35 9.96
C PHE A 142 18.45 38.64 9.62
N ASP A 143 19.11 39.80 9.60
CA ASP A 143 18.47 41.06 9.21
C ASP A 143 18.04 41.03 7.74
N ALA A 144 18.91 40.54 6.85
CA ALA A 144 18.60 40.38 5.44
C ALA A 144 17.54 39.30 5.21
N TYR A 145 17.63 38.17 5.93
CA TYR A 145 16.59 37.14 5.91
C TYR A 145 15.22 37.71 6.30
N ASN A 146 15.12 38.39 7.44
CA ASN A 146 13.87 38.99 7.95
C ASN A 146 13.30 40.02 6.97
N ALA A 147 14.16 40.84 6.36
CA ALA A 147 13.75 41.79 5.33
C ALA A 147 13.19 41.08 4.08
N GLY A 148 13.83 39.98 3.66
CA GLY A 148 13.38 39.14 2.55
C GLY A 148 12.02 38.48 2.82
N ILE A 149 11.86 37.82 3.98
CA ILE A 149 10.58 37.20 4.38
C ILE A 149 9.45 38.23 4.43
N LYS A 150 9.71 39.41 5.01
CA LYS A 150 8.72 40.50 5.03
C LYS A 150 8.35 41.00 3.63
N LYS A 151 9.28 40.97 2.68
CA LYS A 151 9.06 41.42 1.30
C LYS A 151 8.12 40.49 0.52
N LEU A 152 8.01 39.22 0.89
CA LEU A 152 7.07 38.26 0.27
C LEU A 152 5.60 38.59 0.56
N ASP A 153 5.31 39.39 1.60
CA ASP A 153 3.96 39.78 2.01
C ASP A 153 3.00 38.60 2.24
N VAL A 154 3.54 37.54 2.82
CA VAL A 154 2.80 36.32 3.16
C VAL A 154 1.74 36.60 4.21
N ILE A 155 0.62 35.88 4.12
CA ILE A 155 -0.37 35.87 5.19
C ILE A 155 0.27 35.18 6.39
N ASN A 156 0.43 35.89 7.50
CA ASN A 156 1.07 35.38 8.71
C ASN A 156 0.13 35.34 9.93
N LYS A 157 -1.15 35.64 9.72
CA LYS A 157 -2.20 35.66 10.75
C LYS A 157 -3.15 34.49 10.55
N TRP A 158 -2.75 33.35 11.10
CA TRP A 158 -3.48 32.08 10.96
C TRP A 158 -3.95 31.53 12.30
N GLN A 159 -5.13 30.95 12.27
CA GLN A 159 -5.65 30.05 13.28
C GLN A 159 -5.70 28.63 12.69
N PHE A 160 -5.24 27.63 13.43
CA PHE A 160 -5.10 26.25 12.96
C PHE A 160 -6.05 25.30 13.68
N CYS A 161 -6.42 24.20 13.04
CA CYS A 161 -7.17 23.12 13.65
C CYS A 161 -6.77 21.77 13.04
N GLY A 162 -6.48 20.79 13.91
CA GLY A 162 -5.99 19.48 13.54
C GLY A 162 -5.12 18.88 14.65
N VAL A 163 -4.62 17.66 14.50
CA VAL A 163 -4.53 16.88 13.26
C VAL A 163 -5.71 15.91 13.11
N PHE A 164 -6.54 16.06 12.07
CA PHE A 164 -7.62 15.09 11.80
C PHE A 164 -7.09 13.84 11.10
N GLU A 165 -7.80 12.72 11.25
CA GLU A 165 -7.45 11.45 10.62
C GLU A 165 -7.40 11.56 9.08
N ASN A 166 -6.40 10.92 8.47
CA ASN A 166 -6.22 10.90 7.02
C ASN A 166 -5.84 9.50 6.50
N MET A 167 -6.73 8.53 6.69
CA MET A 167 -6.51 7.15 6.25
C MET A 167 -6.33 7.08 4.73
N ASN A 168 -5.17 6.61 4.27
CA ASN A 168 -4.83 6.50 2.85
C ASN A 168 -5.10 7.79 2.03
N ASN A 169 -4.87 8.97 2.63
CA ASN A 169 -5.10 10.29 2.02
C ASN A 169 -6.58 10.61 1.68
N SER A 170 -7.55 9.89 2.25
CA SER A 170 -8.99 10.13 2.05
C SER A 170 -9.53 11.34 2.81
N GLY A 171 -8.78 11.85 3.78
CA GLY A 171 -9.17 12.96 4.64
C GLY A 171 -9.41 14.26 3.87
N LEU A 172 -8.78 14.46 2.71
CA LEU A 172 -9.03 15.66 1.89
C LEU A 172 -10.47 15.71 1.35
N ASP A 173 -11.02 14.55 1.00
CA ASP A 173 -12.39 14.42 0.50
C ASP A 173 -13.41 14.20 1.63
N THR A 174 -12.94 13.89 2.85
CA THR A 174 -13.78 13.75 4.04
C THR A 174 -14.12 15.13 4.60
N GLU A 175 -15.40 15.48 4.66
CA GLU A 175 -15.83 16.74 5.28
C GLU A 175 -15.68 16.64 6.81
N TYR A 176 -14.87 17.53 7.39
CA TYR A 176 -14.81 17.72 8.85
C TYR A 176 -15.43 19.07 9.23
N GLU A 177 -15.98 19.15 10.44
CA GLU A 177 -16.70 20.34 10.93
C GLU A 177 -15.94 21.68 10.81
N PRO A 178 -14.59 21.75 10.94
CA PRO A 178 -13.86 23.00 10.69
C PRO A 178 -14.10 23.63 9.32
N GLU A 179 -14.56 22.86 8.31
CA GLU A 179 -14.90 23.40 6.99
C GLU A 179 -16.03 24.42 7.06
N PHE A 180 -17.06 24.16 7.86
CA PHE A 180 -18.26 24.99 7.97
C PHE A 180 -18.46 25.64 9.36
N TYR A 181 -17.59 25.36 10.33
CA TYR A 181 -17.64 25.93 11.68
C TYR A 181 -16.37 26.68 12.06
N ALA A 182 -16.37 27.99 11.85
CA ALA A 182 -15.20 28.86 12.00
C ALA A 182 -14.87 29.30 13.44
N LYS A 183 -15.78 29.10 14.41
CA LYS A 183 -15.61 29.63 15.78
C LYS A 183 -14.80 28.69 16.65
N ASN A 184 -14.03 29.26 17.58
CA ASN A 184 -13.28 28.53 18.60
C ASN A 184 -14.04 28.41 19.94
N ASP A 185 -15.30 27.98 19.88
CA ASP A 185 -16.18 27.81 21.05
C ASP A 185 -16.73 26.37 21.17
N LYS A 186 -16.24 25.46 20.33
CA LYS A 186 -16.62 24.04 20.29
C LYS A 186 -15.40 23.16 19.96
N GLN A 187 -15.40 21.98 20.56
CA GLN A 187 -14.46 20.87 20.30
C GLN A 187 -14.86 20.02 19.08
N PHE A 188 -13.86 19.58 18.33
CA PHE A 188 -13.98 18.70 17.17
C PHE A 188 -13.34 17.34 17.44
N ASN A 189 -14.00 16.27 16.97
CA ASN A 189 -13.48 14.91 17.09
C ASN A 189 -12.54 14.58 15.92
N ALA A 190 -11.28 14.31 16.22
CA ALA A 190 -10.24 13.91 15.27
C ALA A 190 -9.99 12.38 15.27
N ASN A 191 -10.95 11.58 15.77
CA ASN A 191 -10.88 10.13 15.91
C ASN A 191 -9.67 9.68 16.77
N SER A 192 -8.78 8.84 16.22
CA SER A 192 -7.60 8.34 16.95
C SER A 192 -6.62 9.45 17.34
N ASN A 193 -6.73 10.63 16.69
CA ASN A 193 -5.93 11.81 17.00
C ASN A 193 -6.59 12.71 18.05
N GLY A 194 -7.56 12.20 18.82
CA GLY A 194 -8.11 12.88 19.99
C GLY A 194 -9.15 13.96 19.68
N ILE A 195 -9.25 14.95 20.58
CA ILE A 195 -10.21 16.06 20.50
C ILE A 195 -9.45 17.37 20.31
N VAL A 196 -9.77 18.10 19.24
CA VAL A 196 -9.06 19.32 18.84
C VAL A 196 -10.00 20.52 18.79
N ASN A 197 -9.44 21.71 18.97
CA ASN A 197 -10.07 23.01 18.77
C ASN A 197 -9.23 23.84 17.82
N TRP A 198 -9.80 24.97 17.36
CA TRP A 198 -9.01 26.02 16.75
C TRP A 198 -7.98 26.57 17.75
N TYR A 199 -6.76 26.83 17.28
CA TYR A 199 -5.69 27.38 18.12
C TYR A 199 -4.81 28.36 17.34
N VAL A 200 -4.16 29.28 18.05
CA VAL A 200 -3.17 30.20 17.48
C VAL A 200 -1.84 29.89 18.16
N PRO A 201 -0.76 29.57 17.41
CA PRO A 201 0.56 29.36 17.99
C PRO A 201 0.99 30.59 18.77
N ALA A 202 1.45 30.42 20.01
CA ALA A 202 1.90 31.54 20.83
C ALA A 202 3.09 32.30 20.22
N ILE A 203 3.94 31.58 19.48
CA ILE A 203 5.07 32.14 18.74
C ILE A 203 4.80 31.91 17.24
N PRO A 204 4.47 32.96 16.48
CA PRO A 204 4.30 32.84 15.03
C PRO A 204 5.60 32.42 14.34
N GLN A 205 5.47 31.60 13.30
CA GLN A 205 6.62 31.26 12.45
C GLN A 205 7.06 32.51 11.68
N ASN A 206 8.37 32.70 11.59
CA ASN A 206 8.97 33.77 10.79
C ASN A 206 9.57 33.18 9.50
N GLU A 207 8.74 32.45 8.75
CA GLU A 207 9.14 31.72 7.55
C GLU A 207 8.31 32.19 6.35
N GLY A 208 8.82 31.96 5.14
CA GLY A 208 8.03 32.23 3.91
C GLY A 208 6.86 31.26 3.75
N TYR A 209 7.05 30.01 4.17
CA TYR A 209 6.01 29.00 4.23
C TYR A 209 5.53 28.85 5.68
N HIS A 210 4.30 28.38 5.87
CA HIS A 210 3.90 27.80 7.15
C HIS A 210 4.21 26.31 7.14
N PHE A 211 5.04 25.84 8.09
CA PHE A 211 5.40 24.43 8.22
C PHE A 211 4.60 23.74 9.34
N TYR A 212 4.03 22.57 9.05
CA TYR A 212 3.32 21.73 10.01
C TYR A 212 4.26 20.80 10.81
N LEU A 213 5.45 21.30 11.17
CA LEU A 213 6.49 20.50 11.82
C LEU A 213 6.09 20.06 13.23
N ASN A 214 5.28 20.84 13.94
CA ASN A 214 4.83 20.49 15.29
C ASN A 214 3.79 19.37 15.23
N GLU A 215 2.93 19.41 14.23
CA GLU A 215 1.84 18.47 13.96
C GLU A 215 2.34 17.15 13.37
N SER A 216 3.57 17.13 12.86
CA SER A 216 4.19 15.96 12.23
C SER A 216 4.27 14.71 13.13
N GLU A 217 4.15 14.86 14.46
CA GLU A 217 4.11 13.74 15.41
C GLU A 217 2.91 12.79 15.19
N TYR A 218 1.88 13.24 14.47
CA TYR A 218 0.72 12.43 14.08
C TYR A 218 0.90 11.68 12.73
N GLY A 219 1.97 11.97 11.98
CA GLY A 219 2.18 11.41 10.64
C GLY A 219 1.14 11.90 9.62
N ASN A 220 0.44 10.96 8.98
CA ASN A 220 -0.59 11.28 7.99
C ASN A 220 -1.81 11.93 8.65
N GLY A 221 -2.18 13.12 8.17
CA GLY A 221 -3.24 13.91 8.80
C GLY A 221 -3.90 14.94 7.89
N ILE A 222 -4.96 15.57 8.40
CA ILE A 222 -5.58 16.76 7.79
C ILE A 222 -5.43 17.93 8.76
N MET A 223 -4.92 19.03 8.22
CA MET A 223 -4.78 20.31 8.88
C MET A 223 -5.68 21.35 8.24
N TYR A 224 -6.30 22.18 9.07
CA TYR A 224 -7.01 23.37 8.65
C TYR A 224 -6.26 24.61 9.12
N ALA A 225 -6.15 25.60 8.23
CA ALA A 225 -5.63 26.92 8.53
C ALA A 225 -6.65 27.97 8.06
N GLN A 226 -7.12 28.84 8.96
CA GLN A 226 -8.04 29.92 8.62
C GLN A 226 -7.50 31.30 8.98
N THR A 227 -7.86 32.29 8.18
CA THR A 227 -7.63 33.71 8.44
C THR A 227 -8.87 34.51 8.07
N PHE A 228 -9.02 35.69 8.66
CA PHE A 228 -10.11 36.62 8.37
C PHE A 228 -9.54 37.89 7.75
N ILE A 229 -10.06 38.26 6.59
CA ILE A 229 -9.53 39.33 5.73
C ILE A 229 -10.57 40.44 5.68
N ASP A 230 -10.23 41.62 6.20
CA ASP A 230 -11.03 42.82 6.04
C ASP A 230 -10.58 43.57 4.78
N ALA A 231 -11.50 43.75 3.83
CA ALA A 231 -11.30 44.51 2.60
C ALA A 231 -12.09 45.82 2.62
N ASP A 232 -11.46 46.93 2.26
CA ASP A 232 -12.07 48.27 2.20
C ASP A 232 -13.05 48.46 1.04
N ALA A 233 -12.92 47.66 -0.01
CA ALA A 233 -13.77 47.61 -1.20
C ALA A 233 -13.75 46.20 -1.80
N ASP A 234 -14.67 45.94 -2.72
CA ASP A 234 -14.60 44.72 -3.52
C ASP A 234 -13.35 44.77 -4.42
N LYS A 235 -12.55 43.70 -4.41
CA LYS A 235 -11.29 43.62 -5.17
C LYS A 235 -11.19 42.31 -5.94
N ASP A 236 -10.57 42.36 -7.11
CA ASP A 236 -10.09 41.17 -7.79
C ASP A 236 -8.68 40.89 -7.27
N VAL A 237 -8.50 39.72 -6.66
CA VAL A 237 -7.23 39.30 -6.06
C VAL A 237 -6.80 37.95 -6.62
N VAL A 238 -5.52 37.63 -6.49
CA VAL A 238 -4.93 36.34 -6.83
C VAL A 238 -4.31 35.75 -5.56
N LEU A 239 -4.79 34.58 -5.15
CA LEU A 239 -4.13 33.77 -4.14
C LEU A 239 -2.95 33.05 -4.80
N ASN A 240 -1.76 33.40 -4.33
CA ASN A 240 -0.52 32.74 -4.72
C ASN A 240 -0.27 31.61 -3.73
N LEU A 241 -0.29 30.38 -4.22
CA LEU A 241 -0.31 29.18 -3.41
C LEU A 241 0.88 28.26 -3.76
N GLY A 242 1.50 27.70 -2.73
CA GLY A 242 2.41 26.56 -2.80
C GLY A 242 2.08 25.58 -1.68
N THR A 243 2.32 24.27 -1.86
CA THR A 243 1.91 23.25 -0.89
C THR A 243 2.77 22.00 -0.95
N SER A 244 2.98 21.35 0.19
CA SER A 244 3.69 20.06 0.26
C SER A 244 2.80 18.86 -0.07
N GLY A 245 1.49 19.02 -0.04
CA GLY A 245 0.53 17.94 -0.24
C GLY A 245 -0.82 18.42 -0.79
N PRO A 246 -1.75 17.47 -0.97
CA PRO A 246 -3.11 17.74 -1.44
C PRO A 246 -3.82 18.85 -0.65
N ILE A 247 -4.56 19.72 -1.35
CA ILE A 247 -5.07 20.97 -0.77
C ILE A 247 -6.49 21.33 -1.26
N LYS A 248 -7.28 21.92 -0.37
CA LYS A 248 -8.54 22.61 -0.69
C LYS A 248 -8.52 24.03 -0.14
N VAL A 249 -9.12 24.96 -0.87
CA VAL A 249 -9.23 26.36 -0.47
C VAL A 249 -10.68 26.80 -0.52
N TYR A 250 -11.13 27.49 0.53
CA TYR A 250 -12.47 28.03 0.64
C TYR A 250 -12.41 29.53 0.95
N VAL A 251 -13.32 30.28 0.36
CA VAL A 251 -13.59 31.68 0.73
C VAL A 251 -15.05 31.80 1.15
N ASN A 252 -15.30 32.31 2.36
CA ASN A 252 -16.64 32.43 2.93
C ASN A 252 -17.47 31.15 2.80
N ASP A 253 -16.88 30.02 3.23
CA ASP A 253 -17.47 28.66 3.21
C ASP A 253 -17.89 28.17 1.82
N THR A 254 -17.26 28.70 0.77
CA THR A 254 -17.41 28.27 -0.62
C THR A 254 -16.07 27.77 -1.13
N GLU A 255 -16.00 26.54 -1.62
CA GLU A 255 -14.78 25.98 -2.24
C GLU A 255 -14.43 26.79 -3.51
N ILE A 256 -13.19 27.30 -3.58
CA ILE A 256 -12.67 28.03 -4.73
C ILE A 256 -11.52 27.30 -5.44
N TYR A 257 -10.96 26.27 -4.80
CA TYR A 257 -9.86 25.48 -5.36
C TYR A 257 -9.79 24.08 -4.72
N TYR A 258 -9.54 23.08 -5.55
CA TYR A 258 -9.31 21.69 -5.17
C TYR A 258 -8.13 21.16 -5.98
N ASN A 259 -7.13 20.59 -5.30
CA ASN A 259 -6.05 19.87 -5.96
C ASN A 259 -5.60 18.70 -5.09
N ASP A 260 -5.95 17.49 -5.51
CA ASP A 260 -5.63 16.24 -4.83
C ASP A 260 -4.32 15.59 -5.32
N GLU A 261 -3.67 16.21 -6.29
CA GLU A 261 -2.41 15.74 -6.89
C GLU A 261 -1.19 16.57 -6.46
N ALA A 262 -1.40 17.70 -5.80
CA ALA A 262 -0.34 18.57 -5.35
C ALA A 262 0.60 17.84 -4.37
N TYR A 263 1.90 17.99 -4.61
CA TYR A 263 2.94 17.40 -3.79
C TYR A 263 4.16 18.31 -3.87
N ARG A 264 4.76 18.71 -2.74
CA ARG A 264 6.02 19.48 -2.63
C ARG A 264 6.28 20.52 -3.74
N THR A 265 5.39 21.50 -3.89
CA THR A 265 5.53 22.54 -4.92
C THR A 265 6.30 23.76 -4.42
N ASP A 266 6.92 24.51 -5.33
CA ASP A 266 7.42 25.84 -5.01
C ASP A 266 6.29 26.83 -4.68
N LEU A 267 6.70 28.01 -4.20
CA LEU A 267 5.80 29.16 -4.06
C LEU A 267 5.24 29.57 -5.42
N ASN A 268 4.01 30.08 -5.43
CA ASN A 268 3.30 30.48 -6.64
C ASN A 268 3.11 29.36 -7.69
N ALA A 269 3.22 28.09 -7.30
CA ALA A 269 2.94 26.96 -8.18
C ALA A 269 1.51 27.00 -8.74
N TYR A 270 0.57 27.47 -7.91
CA TYR A 270 -0.84 27.64 -8.23
C TYR A 270 -1.28 29.08 -7.97
N LEU A 271 -2.00 29.67 -8.93
CA LEU A 271 -2.50 31.05 -8.87
C LEU A 271 -4.01 31.02 -9.01
N ILE A 272 -4.75 31.43 -7.96
CA ILE A 272 -6.21 31.37 -7.96
C ILE A 272 -6.76 32.80 -7.92
N LYS A 273 -7.27 33.27 -9.05
CA LYS A 273 -7.97 34.57 -9.13
C LYS A 273 -9.37 34.42 -8.55
N PHE A 274 -9.80 35.35 -7.69
CA PHE A 274 -11.19 35.43 -7.23
C PHE A 274 -11.56 36.86 -6.83
N ARG A 275 -12.87 37.11 -6.70
CA ARG A 275 -13.48 38.36 -6.21
C ARG A 275 -13.56 38.32 -4.69
N LEU A 276 -12.78 39.17 -4.01
CA LEU A 276 -12.86 39.37 -2.57
C LEU A 276 -13.90 40.46 -2.27
N PRO A 277 -15.01 40.17 -1.58
CA PRO A 277 -16.04 41.17 -1.27
C PRO A 277 -15.56 42.16 -0.21
N LYS A 278 -16.11 43.37 -0.25
CA LYS A 278 -15.93 44.39 0.77
C LYS A 278 -16.40 43.89 2.14
N GLY A 279 -15.64 44.22 3.18
CA GLY A 279 -15.88 43.77 4.55
C GLY A 279 -15.06 42.54 4.90
N THR A 280 -15.48 41.81 5.92
CA THR A 280 -14.78 40.63 6.42
C THR A 280 -15.07 39.41 5.55
N SER A 281 -14.02 38.73 5.09
CA SER A 281 -14.09 37.40 4.48
C SER A 281 -13.25 36.37 5.24
N ARG A 282 -13.70 35.12 5.30
CA ARG A 282 -12.90 33.99 5.79
C ARG A 282 -12.17 33.35 4.62
N LEU A 283 -10.85 33.17 4.75
CA LEU A 283 -10.06 32.29 3.89
C LEU A 283 -9.67 31.06 4.69
N LEU A 284 -10.03 29.88 4.20
CA LEU A 284 -9.75 28.59 4.85
C LEU A 284 -8.96 27.70 3.89
N ILE A 285 -7.87 27.13 4.38
CA ILE A 285 -7.04 26.15 3.69
C ILE A 285 -7.17 24.83 4.44
N LYS A 286 -7.45 23.75 3.70
CA LYS A 286 -7.40 22.37 4.19
C LYS A 286 -6.24 21.67 3.50
N SER A 287 -5.27 21.22 4.28
CA SER A 287 -4.04 20.58 3.81
C SER A 287 -3.97 19.13 4.26
N SER A 288 -3.57 18.24 3.36
CA SER A 288 -3.13 16.89 3.70
C SER A 288 -1.67 16.94 4.14
N THR A 289 -1.37 16.35 5.29
CA THR A 289 -0.01 16.15 5.81
C THR A 289 0.34 14.66 5.72
N THR A 290 1.61 14.35 5.46
CA THR A 290 2.15 12.99 5.37
C THR A 290 3.19 12.66 6.44
N GLY A 291 3.45 13.60 7.35
CA GLY A 291 4.53 13.52 8.33
C GLY A 291 5.83 14.09 7.77
N GLY A 292 6.58 14.80 8.62
CA GLY A 292 7.80 15.52 8.24
C GLY A 292 7.58 17.02 8.00
N THR A 293 8.27 17.59 7.02
CA THR A 293 8.32 19.03 6.71
C THR A 293 7.17 19.49 5.81
N ASP A 294 5.94 19.12 6.15
CA ASP A 294 4.77 19.56 5.37
C ASP A 294 4.54 21.06 5.50
N TYR A 295 4.02 21.70 4.45
CA TYR A 295 3.85 23.15 4.41
C TYR A 295 2.77 23.64 3.46
N PHE A 296 2.38 24.90 3.63
CA PHE A 296 1.77 25.70 2.58
C PHE A 296 2.35 27.12 2.54
N TYR A 297 2.26 27.75 1.37
CA TYR A 297 2.53 29.17 1.13
C TYR A 297 1.25 29.85 0.69
N ALA A 298 0.93 31.01 1.25
CA ALA A 298 -0.23 31.79 0.85
C ALA A 298 0.05 33.30 0.92
N ALA A 299 -0.11 33.98 -0.21
CA ALA A 299 -0.03 35.44 -0.33
C ALA A 299 -1.07 35.98 -1.32
N LEU A 300 -1.56 37.21 -1.10
CA LEU A 300 -2.49 37.86 -2.02
C LEU A 300 -1.80 38.93 -2.87
N SER A 301 -1.99 38.84 -4.18
CA SER A 301 -1.56 39.85 -5.16
C SER A 301 -2.72 40.34 -6.01
N ASP A 302 -2.53 41.45 -6.71
CA ASP A 302 -3.43 41.86 -7.79
C ASP A 302 -3.16 41.04 -9.06
N THR A 303 -3.97 41.25 -10.11
CA THR A 303 -3.81 40.55 -11.39
C THR A 303 -2.51 40.91 -12.14
N ALA A 304 -1.76 41.90 -11.67
CA ALA A 304 -0.44 42.26 -12.20
C ALA A 304 0.70 41.71 -11.32
N GLY A 305 0.40 40.90 -10.31
CA GLY A 305 1.37 40.29 -9.40
C GLY A 305 1.92 41.25 -8.34
N LYS A 306 1.27 42.39 -8.10
CA LYS A 306 1.70 43.37 -7.08
C LYS A 306 0.92 43.21 -5.78
N LYS A 307 1.49 43.71 -4.68
CA LYS A 307 0.84 43.75 -3.37
C LYS A 307 -0.51 44.47 -3.41
N VAL A 308 -1.54 43.87 -2.82
CA VAL A 308 -2.89 44.46 -2.70
C VAL A 308 -2.92 45.42 -1.51
N SER A 309 -3.35 46.66 -1.74
CA SER A 309 -3.54 47.66 -0.67
C SER A 309 -4.93 47.56 -0.02
N GLY A 310 -5.04 47.95 1.25
CA GLY A 310 -6.33 48.01 1.97
C GLY A 310 -6.84 46.68 2.52
N LEU A 311 -5.96 45.67 2.69
CA LEU A 311 -6.27 44.40 3.33
C LEU A 311 -5.73 44.37 4.77
N GLN A 312 -6.52 43.86 5.71
CA GLN A 312 -6.09 43.56 7.09
C GLN A 312 -6.42 42.11 7.43
N TYR A 313 -5.49 41.41 8.09
CA TYR A 313 -5.62 40.00 8.43
C TYR A 313 -5.83 39.79 9.94
N SER A 314 -6.68 38.86 10.33
CA SER A 314 -6.92 38.46 11.72
C SER A 314 -6.84 36.94 11.89
N ASP A 315 -6.17 36.52 12.95
CA ASP A 315 -6.03 35.13 13.45
C ASP A 315 -7.12 34.79 14.50
N SER A 316 -8.13 35.65 14.62
CA SER A 316 -9.28 35.50 15.53
C SER A 316 -10.58 35.58 14.75
N TYR A 317 -11.58 34.80 15.17
CA TYR A 317 -12.88 34.76 14.50
C TYR A 317 -13.48 36.16 14.32
N ARG A 318 -13.89 36.46 13.09
CA ARG A 318 -14.68 37.63 12.71
C ARG A 318 -15.95 37.18 12.01
N PRO A 319 -17.12 37.80 12.27
CA PRO A 319 -18.33 37.49 11.51
C PRO A 319 -18.15 37.79 10.02
N TYR A 320 -18.54 36.85 9.16
CA TYR A 320 -18.54 37.00 7.71
C TYR A 320 -19.86 36.45 7.14
N VAL A 321 -20.14 36.74 5.87
CA VAL A 321 -21.33 36.25 5.17
C VAL A 321 -20.90 35.19 4.17
N LYS A 322 -21.59 34.04 4.15
CA LYS A 322 -21.34 32.97 3.18
C LYS A 322 -21.50 33.49 1.75
N SER A 323 -20.55 33.17 0.88
CA SER A 323 -20.57 33.54 -0.54
C SER A 323 -21.23 32.46 -1.40
N THR A 324 -21.39 32.74 -2.71
CA THR A 324 -21.66 31.72 -3.74
C THR A 324 -20.50 31.63 -4.73
N ALA A 325 -20.38 30.50 -5.44
CA ALA A 325 -19.34 30.31 -6.44
C ALA A 325 -19.37 31.40 -7.53
N GLU A 326 -20.57 31.82 -7.95
CA GLU A 326 -20.76 32.88 -8.95
C GLU A 326 -20.28 34.25 -8.44
N SER A 327 -20.52 34.55 -7.16
CA SER A 327 -20.10 35.83 -6.56
C SER A 327 -18.58 35.96 -6.44
N LEU A 328 -17.89 34.84 -6.19
CA LEU A 328 -16.44 34.77 -6.05
C LEU A 328 -15.74 34.67 -7.42
N ASN A 329 -16.40 34.07 -8.42
CA ASN A 329 -15.90 33.93 -9.79
C ASN A 329 -14.44 33.43 -9.84
N ALA A 330 -14.15 32.36 -9.10
CA ALA A 330 -12.81 31.86 -8.93
C ALA A 330 -12.29 31.15 -10.20
N THR A 331 -11.05 31.44 -10.60
CA THR A 331 -10.40 30.81 -11.77
C THR A 331 -8.92 30.60 -11.51
N GLU A 332 -8.41 29.40 -11.81
CA GLU A 332 -6.96 29.13 -11.81
C GLU A 332 -6.28 29.82 -13.00
N LEU A 333 -5.12 30.44 -12.75
CA LEU A 333 -4.25 31.06 -13.72
C LEU A 333 -2.93 30.27 -13.80
N ASN A 334 -2.30 30.27 -14.97
CA ASN A 334 -0.94 29.74 -15.09
C ASN A 334 0.08 30.82 -14.69
N PRO A 335 1.23 30.43 -14.12
CA PRO A 335 2.39 31.30 -14.04
C PRO A 335 2.80 31.83 -15.42
N ALA A 336 3.22 33.09 -15.50
CA ALA A 336 3.50 33.77 -16.77
C ALA A 336 4.57 33.07 -17.63
N PHE A 337 5.55 32.40 -17.01
CA PHE A 337 6.56 31.62 -17.74
C PHE A 337 5.97 30.35 -18.38
N GLU A 338 4.97 29.71 -17.76
CA GLU A 338 4.30 28.54 -18.34
C GLU A 338 3.53 28.93 -19.60
N ASP A 339 2.74 30.01 -19.55
CA ASP A 339 2.00 30.53 -20.70
C ASP A 339 2.96 30.96 -21.84
N PHE A 340 4.07 31.61 -21.49
CA PHE A 340 5.09 32.01 -22.45
C PHE A 340 5.70 30.80 -23.17
N LEU A 341 6.15 29.78 -22.43
CA LEU A 341 6.76 28.58 -23.00
C LEU A 341 5.74 27.74 -23.81
N ALA A 342 4.51 27.61 -23.31
CA ALA A 342 3.43 26.94 -24.02
C ALA A 342 3.10 27.64 -25.35
N ALA A 343 3.11 28.98 -25.38
CA ALA A 343 2.92 29.74 -26.61
C ALA A 343 4.08 29.51 -27.62
N LYS A 344 5.32 29.40 -27.14
CA LYS A 344 6.48 29.07 -28.00
C LYS A 344 6.34 27.67 -28.62
N LEU A 345 5.95 26.67 -27.83
CA LEU A 345 5.71 25.32 -28.31
C LEU A 345 4.52 25.23 -29.26
N LYS A 346 3.45 25.97 -29.01
CA LYS A 346 2.31 26.05 -29.94
C LYS A 346 2.73 26.60 -31.31
N ALA A 347 3.66 27.56 -31.34
CA ALA A 347 4.22 28.10 -32.58
C ALA A 347 5.20 27.13 -33.27
N LYS A 348 5.89 26.26 -32.51
CA LYS A 348 6.84 25.26 -33.00
C LYS A 348 6.67 23.91 -32.27
N PRO A 349 5.73 23.05 -32.69
CA PRO A 349 5.30 21.85 -31.92
C PRO A 349 6.34 20.74 -31.69
N ASN A 350 7.55 20.86 -32.22
CA ASN A 350 8.64 19.89 -32.07
C ASN A 350 9.93 20.56 -31.55
N ASP A 351 9.82 21.74 -30.96
CA ASP A 351 10.97 22.48 -30.45
C ASP A 351 11.50 21.84 -29.17
N ILE A 352 12.68 21.22 -29.26
CA ILE A 352 13.29 20.45 -28.16
C ILE A 352 13.57 21.36 -26.97
N PHE A 353 14.10 22.56 -27.22
CA PHE A 353 14.49 23.50 -26.16
C PHE A 353 13.32 23.91 -25.28
N HIS A 354 12.23 24.44 -25.86
CA HIS A 354 11.07 24.86 -25.08
C HIS A 354 10.33 23.65 -24.46
N THR A 355 10.43 22.46 -25.07
CA THR A 355 9.88 21.21 -24.51
C THR A 355 10.55 20.87 -23.18
N LEU A 356 11.89 20.87 -23.15
CA LEU A 356 12.64 20.55 -21.94
C LEU A 356 12.46 21.61 -20.84
N LEU A 357 12.37 22.89 -21.20
CA LEU A 357 12.13 23.95 -20.22
C LEU A 357 10.73 23.88 -19.62
N LEU A 358 9.70 23.64 -20.44
CA LEU A 358 8.34 23.51 -19.93
C LEU A 358 8.20 22.23 -19.07
N TYR A 359 8.90 21.15 -19.45
CA TYR A 359 9.03 19.96 -18.61
C TYR A 359 9.62 20.27 -17.24
N ASP A 360 10.80 20.93 -17.19
CA ASP A 360 11.48 21.23 -15.93
C ASP A 360 10.64 22.16 -15.04
N ALA A 361 9.92 23.12 -15.64
CA ALA A 361 8.96 23.96 -14.94
C ALA A 361 7.78 23.18 -14.33
N TYR A 362 7.24 22.19 -15.06
CA TYR A 362 6.18 21.33 -14.53
C TYR A 362 6.68 20.36 -13.46
N ILE A 363 7.89 19.80 -13.60
CA ILE A 363 8.51 18.95 -12.57
C ILE A 363 8.76 19.72 -11.29
N ALA A 364 9.31 20.94 -11.37
CA ALA A 364 9.55 21.79 -10.20
C ALA A 364 8.27 22.09 -9.39
N ASN A 365 7.14 22.23 -10.07
CA ASN A 365 5.83 22.43 -9.45
C ASN A 365 5.02 21.14 -9.29
N HIS A 366 5.64 19.98 -9.52
CA HIS A 366 5.04 18.65 -9.41
C HIS A 366 3.72 18.49 -10.20
N LYS A 367 3.60 19.22 -11.32
CA LYS A 367 2.49 19.11 -12.28
C LYS A 367 2.70 17.87 -13.18
N LYS A 368 2.74 16.69 -12.55
CA LYS A 368 3.18 15.41 -13.11
C LYS A 368 2.52 15.08 -14.46
N GLU A 369 1.21 15.33 -14.59
CA GLU A 369 0.47 15.06 -15.81
C GLU A 369 0.91 15.97 -16.96
N LYS A 370 1.05 17.28 -16.70
CA LYS A 370 1.53 18.23 -17.70
C LYS A 370 3.00 17.95 -18.07
N ALA A 371 3.81 17.52 -17.11
CA ALA A 371 5.20 17.11 -17.35
C ALA A 371 5.29 15.89 -18.28
N HIS A 372 4.46 14.86 -18.07
CA HIS A 372 4.41 13.71 -18.96
C HIS A 372 4.01 14.10 -20.39
N ASP A 373 2.92 14.87 -20.55
CA ASP A 373 2.40 15.25 -21.88
C ASP A 373 3.41 15.98 -22.74
N VAL A 374 4.23 16.84 -22.12
CA VAL A 374 5.19 17.64 -22.87
C VAL A 374 6.40 16.81 -23.30
N ILE A 375 6.81 15.79 -22.55
CA ILE A 375 8.02 15.01 -22.84
C ILE A 375 7.77 13.67 -23.57
N GLU A 376 6.57 13.08 -23.48
CA GLU A 376 6.26 11.72 -23.98
C GLU A 376 6.74 11.50 -25.42
N LYS A 377 6.32 12.37 -26.36
CA LYS A 377 6.69 12.25 -27.79
C LYS A 377 8.20 12.36 -28.03
N LEU A 378 8.89 13.15 -27.20
CA LEU A 378 10.34 13.31 -27.32
C LEU A 378 11.07 12.05 -26.81
N ALA A 379 10.59 11.46 -25.71
CA ALA A 379 11.09 10.20 -25.18
C ALA A 379 10.85 9.02 -26.14
N GLU A 380 9.67 8.94 -26.77
CA GLU A 380 9.36 7.94 -27.80
C GLU A 380 10.28 8.05 -29.02
N LYS A 381 10.64 9.28 -29.42
CA LYS A 381 11.55 9.51 -30.54
C LYS A 381 13.00 9.14 -30.23
N TYR A 382 13.43 9.27 -28.98
CA TYR A 382 14.80 9.01 -28.53
C TYR A 382 14.83 8.04 -27.33
N PRO A 383 14.40 6.78 -27.50
CA PRO A 383 14.20 5.84 -26.38
C PRO A 383 15.52 5.47 -25.67
N GLU A 384 16.66 5.60 -26.35
CA GLU A 384 17.99 5.34 -25.76
C GLU A 384 18.66 6.58 -25.17
N SER A 385 18.02 7.75 -25.19
CA SER A 385 18.62 8.98 -24.66
C SER A 385 18.81 8.90 -23.16
N SER A 386 20.07 8.91 -22.71
CA SER A 386 20.40 8.89 -21.28
C SER A 386 19.91 10.16 -20.58
N MET A 387 19.91 11.31 -21.27
CA MET A 387 19.40 12.57 -20.73
C MET A 387 17.88 12.51 -20.50
N LEU A 388 17.11 11.97 -21.47
CA LEU A 388 15.66 11.83 -21.31
C LEU A 388 15.31 10.76 -20.29
N LYS A 389 16.08 9.67 -20.22
CA LYS A 389 15.94 8.64 -19.16
C LYS A 389 16.10 9.24 -17.76
N VAL A 390 17.09 10.10 -17.53
CA VAL A 390 17.22 10.81 -16.24
C VAL A 390 16.03 11.73 -15.98
N LYS A 391 15.52 12.44 -17.00
CA LYS A 391 14.29 13.22 -16.85
C LYS A 391 13.10 12.32 -16.49
N LEU A 392 12.93 11.17 -17.14
CA LEU A 392 11.87 10.21 -16.82
C LEU A 392 11.98 9.64 -15.40
N ILE A 393 13.19 9.55 -14.82
CA ILE A 393 13.36 9.23 -13.40
C ILE A 393 12.69 10.28 -12.52
N ASP A 394 12.84 11.58 -12.82
CA ASP A 394 12.16 12.64 -12.08
C ASP A 394 10.63 12.46 -12.13
N TYR A 395 10.09 12.17 -13.33
CA TYR A 395 8.67 11.87 -13.49
C TYR A 395 8.23 10.62 -12.72
N TYR A 396 8.97 9.51 -12.79
CA TYR A 396 8.62 8.28 -12.08
C TYR A 396 8.73 8.40 -10.57
N ASN A 397 9.64 9.23 -10.05
CA ASN A 397 9.66 9.59 -8.64
C ASN A 397 8.37 10.32 -8.23
N LEU A 398 7.83 11.22 -9.06
CA LEU A 398 6.54 11.88 -8.80
C LEU A 398 5.34 10.93 -8.83
N MET A 399 5.47 9.80 -9.54
CA MET A 399 4.43 8.78 -9.66
C MET A 399 4.54 7.66 -8.61
N ASP A 400 5.48 7.77 -7.65
CA ASP A 400 5.82 6.71 -6.69
C ASP A 400 6.14 5.36 -7.40
N ASN A 401 6.77 5.43 -8.58
CA ASN A 401 7.11 4.27 -9.41
C ASN A 401 8.58 3.87 -9.23
N GLU A 402 8.91 3.36 -8.05
CA GLU A 402 10.28 2.92 -7.70
C GLU A 402 10.83 1.86 -8.66
N GLN A 403 9.99 0.95 -9.14
CA GLN A 403 10.40 -0.09 -10.08
C GLN A 403 10.83 0.50 -11.43
N GLY A 404 10.07 1.47 -11.96
CA GLY A 404 10.44 2.16 -13.20
C GLY A 404 11.72 2.97 -13.05
N VAL A 405 11.95 3.59 -11.88
CA VAL A 405 13.21 4.28 -11.57
C VAL A 405 14.38 3.29 -11.56
N GLU A 406 14.22 2.14 -10.91
CA GLU A 406 15.24 1.11 -10.81
C GLU A 406 15.56 0.47 -12.16
N GLU A 407 14.54 0.22 -12.99
CA GLU A 407 14.70 -0.26 -14.35
C GLU A 407 15.56 0.71 -15.16
N ILE A 408 15.20 2.01 -15.18
CA ILE A 408 15.99 3.02 -15.90
C ILE A 408 17.42 3.08 -15.36
N ASN A 409 17.62 3.11 -14.03
CA ASN A 409 18.96 3.15 -13.44
C ASN A 409 19.81 1.96 -13.89
N LYS A 410 19.27 0.73 -13.86
CA LYS A 410 19.96 -0.47 -14.36
C LYS A 410 20.25 -0.39 -15.85
N THR A 411 19.29 0.04 -16.66
CA THR A 411 19.50 0.24 -18.10
C THR A 411 20.60 1.24 -18.38
N LEU A 412 20.67 2.36 -17.65
CA LEU A 412 21.73 3.36 -17.80
C LEU A 412 23.11 2.80 -17.42
N LEU A 413 23.20 2.03 -16.33
CA LEU A 413 24.44 1.38 -15.90
C LEU A 413 24.95 0.36 -16.93
N VAL A 414 24.07 -0.29 -17.70
CA VAL A 414 24.45 -1.25 -18.75
C VAL A 414 24.75 -0.56 -20.08
N ASN A 415 23.86 0.32 -20.55
CA ASN A 415 23.92 0.86 -21.92
C ASN A 415 24.80 2.12 -22.03
N ASP A 416 24.99 2.89 -20.96
CA ASP A 416 25.82 4.09 -20.94
C ASP A 416 26.65 4.20 -19.64
N PRO A 417 27.56 3.23 -19.37
CA PRO A 417 28.30 3.13 -18.11
C PRO A 417 29.33 4.23 -17.88
N SER A 418 29.65 5.04 -18.90
CA SER A 418 30.60 6.16 -18.79
C SER A 418 29.91 7.52 -18.68
N TYR A 419 28.58 7.55 -18.71
CA TYR A 419 27.82 8.77 -18.45
C TYR A 419 28.00 9.23 -17.01
N TYR A 420 28.07 10.55 -16.79
CA TYR A 420 28.33 11.12 -15.46
C TYR A 420 27.31 10.63 -14.42
N TYR A 421 26.03 10.57 -14.78
CA TYR A 421 24.97 10.09 -13.90
C TYR A 421 25.15 8.60 -13.56
N SER A 422 25.54 7.76 -14.52
CA SER A 422 25.83 6.34 -14.28
C SER A 422 26.97 6.15 -13.27
N ILE A 423 28.02 6.96 -13.38
CA ILE A 423 29.16 6.95 -12.45
C ILE A 423 28.71 7.41 -11.05
N VAL A 424 27.95 8.50 -10.96
CA VAL A 424 27.36 9.00 -9.70
C VAL A 424 26.51 7.92 -9.05
N LYS A 425 25.60 7.30 -9.82
CA LYS A 425 24.71 6.25 -9.31
C LYS A 425 25.46 5.02 -8.84
N LYS A 426 26.52 4.62 -9.55
CA LYS A 426 27.36 3.52 -9.10
C LYS A 426 28.10 3.85 -7.81
N PHE A 427 28.56 5.10 -7.65
CA PHE A 427 29.17 5.54 -6.39
C PHE A 427 28.16 5.60 -5.23
N GLN A 428 26.88 5.87 -5.50
CA GLN A 428 25.81 5.88 -4.49
C GLN A 428 25.32 4.47 -4.09
N ASP A 429 25.69 3.43 -4.84
CA ASP A 429 25.39 2.03 -4.52
C ASP A 429 26.28 1.53 -3.36
N GLY A 430 25.75 1.65 -2.14
CA GLY A 430 26.50 1.30 -0.92
C GLY A 430 26.89 -0.17 -0.79
N ASN A 431 26.20 -1.10 -1.47
CA ASN A 431 26.61 -2.50 -1.49
C ASN A 431 27.84 -2.66 -2.39
N TRP A 432 27.76 -2.12 -3.61
CA TRP A 432 28.90 -2.16 -4.52
C TRP A 432 30.13 -1.45 -3.95
N VAL A 433 30.00 -0.25 -3.37
CA VAL A 433 31.15 0.44 -2.73
C VAL A 433 31.78 -0.39 -1.60
N ARG A 434 30.97 -1.16 -0.86
CA ARG A 434 31.46 -2.04 0.22
C ARG A 434 32.16 -3.29 -0.29
N GLU A 435 31.64 -3.91 -1.35
CA GLU A 435 32.06 -5.22 -1.83
C GLU A 435 33.08 -5.17 -2.97
N SER A 436 33.15 -4.06 -3.70
CA SER A 436 34.04 -3.94 -4.85
C SER A 436 35.51 -4.05 -4.50
N ASN A 437 36.22 -4.75 -5.37
CA ASN A 437 37.67 -4.86 -5.26
C ASN A 437 38.36 -3.61 -5.85
N ILE A 438 39.66 -3.46 -5.56
CA ILE A 438 40.45 -2.29 -6.00
C ILE A 438 40.40 -2.12 -7.51
N LYS A 439 40.49 -3.20 -8.30
CA LYS A 439 40.50 -3.12 -9.76
C LYS A 439 39.20 -2.52 -10.29
N GLU A 440 38.04 -2.92 -9.75
CA GLU A 440 36.76 -2.34 -10.12
C GLU A 440 36.67 -0.85 -9.76
N LEU A 441 37.20 -0.46 -8.59
CA LEU A 441 37.27 0.95 -8.18
C LEU A 441 38.17 1.76 -9.13
N GLU A 442 39.30 1.19 -9.57
CA GLU A 442 40.21 1.82 -10.53
C GLU A 442 39.58 1.99 -11.92
N GLU A 443 38.81 1.00 -12.38
CA GLU A 443 38.08 1.09 -13.64
C GLU A 443 37.06 2.24 -13.61
N TYR A 444 36.32 2.41 -12.51
CA TYR A 444 35.38 3.52 -12.35
C TYR A 444 36.07 4.87 -12.11
N ARG A 445 37.20 4.89 -11.40
CA ARG A 445 38.08 6.06 -11.29
C ARG A 445 38.50 6.57 -12.66
N ASP A 446 38.94 5.68 -13.54
CA ASP A 446 39.46 6.05 -14.87
C ASP A 446 38.34 6.54 -15.80
N LYS A 447 37.11 6.02 -15.64
CA LYS A 447 35.91 6.60 -16.26
C LYS A 447 35.62 8.00 -15.70
N ALA A 448 35.63 8.16 -14.38
CA ALA A 448 35.35 9.44 -13.71
C ALA A 448 36.35 10.54 -14.08
N LYS A 449 37.64 10.19 -14.26
CA LYS A 449 38.69 11.13 -14.69
C LYS A 449 38.51 11.70 -16.11
N LYS A 450 37.61 11.12 -16.92
CA LYS A 450 37.24 11.65 -18.25
C LYS A 450 36.11 12.68 -18.21
N LEU A 451 35.44 12.84 -17.06
CA LEU A 451 34.40 13.85 -16.89
C LEU A 451 35.01 15.26 -16.82
N LYS A 452 34.22 16.29 -17.11
CA LYS A 452 34.67 17.68 -16.98
C LYS A 452 35.01 18.08 -15.55
N SER A 453 34.38 17.46 -14.55
CA SER A 453 34.70 17.66 -13.13
C SER A 453 35.61 16.54 -12.62
N GLU A 454 36.66 16.92 -11.89
CA GLU A 454 37.60 15.99 -11.26
C GLU A 454 37.03 15.32 -9.99
N LEU A 455 35.88 15.79 -9.49
CA LEU A 455 35.34 15.46 -8.17
C LEU A 455 35.19 13.94 -7.93
N TYR A 456 34.51 13.22 -8.83
CA TYR A 456 34.31 11.78 -8.68
C TYR A 456 35.60 10.99 -8.89
N GLY A 457 36.53 11.49 -9.72
CA GLY A 457 37.86 10.90 -9.83
C GLY A 457 38.62 10.95 -8.49
N ILE A 458 38.54 12.08 -7.79
CA ILE A 458 39.12 12.27 -6.46
C ILE A 458 38.41 11.40 -5.42
N LEU A 459 37.08 11.29 -5.47
CA LEU A 459 36.31 10.42 -4.57
C LEU A 459 36.69 8.95 -4.71
N PHE A 460 36.91 8.46 -5.94
CA PHE A 460 37.43 7.10 -6.13
C PHE A 460 38.89 6.97 -5.68
N ASP A 461 39.75 7.95 -5.93
CA ASP A 461 41.12 7.96 -5.40
C ASP A 461 41.13 7.91 -3.87
N TYR A 462 40.22 8.63 -3.21
CA TYR A 462 39.99 8.57 -1.76
C TYR A 462 39.58 7.16 -1.30
N LEU A 463 38.59 6.54 -1.95
CA LEU A 463 38.14 5.19 -1.61
C LEU A 463 39.26 4.16 -1.78
N ILE A 464 40.03 4.24 -2.85
CA ILE A 464 41.17 3.35 -3.12
C ILE A 464 42.25 3.52 -2.05
N ALA A 465 42.62 4.77 -1.72
CA ALA A 465 43.59 5.03 -0.65
C ALA A 465 43.12 4.48 0.70
N SER A 466 41.84 4.66 1.02
CA SER A 466 41.22 4.14 2.24
C SER A 466 41.23 2.61 2.28
N ARG A 467 40.91 1.94 1.17
CA ARG A 467 40.97 0.46 1.03
C ARG A 467 42.38 -0.09 1.19
N ASN A 468 43.38 0.65 0.71
CA ASN A 468 44.79 0.33 0.90
C ASN A 468 45.32 0.66 2.30
N SER A 469 44.47 1.18 3.19
CA SER A 469 44.84 1.65 4.54
C SER A 469 45.94 2.73 4.52
N ASP A 470 46.08 3.47 3.42
CA ASP A 470 47.01 4.59 3.31
C ASP A 470 46.35 5.85 3.89
N VAL A 471 46.54 6.03 5.20
CA VAL A 471 45.92 7.13 5.95
C VAL A 471 46.37 8.50 5.46
N ASP A 472 47.65 8.68 5.12
CA ASP A 472 48.16 9.98 4.71
C ASP A 472 47.64 10.37 3.32
N LEU A 473 47.64 9.43 2.37
CA LEU A 473 47.04 9.65 1.05
C LEU A 473 45.52 9.87 1.16
N THR A 474 44.84 9.13 2.03
CA THR A 474 43.40 9.31 2.27
C THR A 474 43.09 10.73 2.73
N LEU A 475 43.84 11.26 3.70
CA LEU A 475 43.67 12.63 4.18
C LEU A 475 44.06 13.68 3.12
N GLN A 476 45.12 13.43 2.34
CA GLN A 476 45.49 14.29 1.22
C GLN A 476 44.34 14.38 0.21
N LYS A 477 43.68 13.26 -0.11
CA LYS A 477 42.53 13.23 -1.03
C LYS A 477 41.30 13.92 -0.47
N ILE A 478 41.06 13.87 0.84
CA ILE A 478 40.03 14.68 1.49
C ILE A 478 40.32 16.18 1.31
N GLU A 479 41.55 16.63 1.55
CA GLU A 479 41.91 18.05 1.40
C GLU A 479 41.81 18.51 -0.06
N GLU A 480 42.22 17.66 -1.00
CA GLU A 480 42.02 17.89 -2.44
C GLU A 480 40.53 18.01 -2.80
N LEU A 481 39.70 17.10 -2.29
CA LEU A 481 38.25 17.09 -2.52
C LEU A 481 37.57 18.37 -1.99
N LEU A 482 37.89 18.80 -0.77
CA LEU A 482 37.31 20.01 -0.15
C LEU A 482 37.70 21.29 -0.92
N SER A 483 38.92 21.34 -1.44
CA SER A 483 39.38 22.44 -2.30
C SER A 483 38.64 22.45 -3.65
N LYS A 484 38.54 21.30 -4.31
CA LYS A 484 37.93 21.15 -5.64
C LYS A 484 36.40 21.20 -5.63
N SER A 485 35.78 21.09 -4.46
CA SER A 485 34.34 21.26 -4.25
C SER A 485 33.96 22.69 -3.86
N HIS A 486 34.87 23.66 -3.99
CA HIS A 486 34.60 25.07 -3.66
C HIS A 486 34.12 25.27 -2.20
N LYS A 487 34.69 24.46 -1.28
CA LYS A 487 34.30 24.43 0.15
C LYS A 487 32.84 24.02 0.35
N ASN A 488 32.35 23.08 -0.45
CA ASN A 488 31.03 22.52 -0.28
C ASN A 488 30.83 22.04 1.17
N GLU A 489 29.79 22.55 1.80
CA GLU A 489 29.59 22.42 3.23
C GLU A 489 29.18 20.98 3.60
N MET A 490 28.46 20.28 2.72
CA MET A 490 28.08 18.88 2.92
C MET A 490 29.33 17.98 2.95
N PHE A 491 30.27 18.17 2.02
CA PHE A 491 31.55 17.44 2.04
C PHE A 491 32.39 17.81 3.26
N THR A 492 32.40 19.09 3.66
CA THR A 492 33.12 19.54 4.85
C THR A 492 32.63 18.79 6.10
N VAL A 493 31.32 18.70 6.31
CA VAL A 493 30.74 17.95 7.46
C VAL A 493 31.02 16.45 7.34
N THR A 494 30.80 15.87 6.16
CA THR A 494 30.94 14.43 5.93
C THR A 494 32.37 13.94 6.20
N PHE A 495 33.38 14.66 5.69
CA PHE A 495 34.77 14.21 5.78
C PHE A 495 35.51 14.71 7.03
N ALA A 496 35.01 15.71 7.76
CA ALA A 496 35.66 16.19 8.98
C ALA A 496 35.85 15.08 10.03
N ASN A 497 34.84 14.20 10.20
CA ASN A 497 34.91 13.08 11.15
C ASN A 497 36.05 12.10 10.86
N MET A 498 36.54 12.04 9.62
CA MET A 498 37.65 11.17 9.23
C MET A 498 38.97 11.54 9.92
N TYR A 499 39.19 12.81 10.26
CA TYR A 499 40.39 13.21 11.01
C TYR A 499 40.40 12.59 12.42
N SER A 500 39.24 12.61 13.09
CA SER A 500 39.08 11.92 14.37
C SER A 500 39.16 10.40 14.23
N SER A 501 38.57 9.77 13.21
CA SER A 501 38.54 8.30 13.13
C SER A 501 39.88 7.70 12.67
N LEU A 502 40.63 8.37 11.79
CA LEU A 502 41.87 7.84 11.21
C LEU A 502 43.13 8.25 12.00
N LYS A 503 43.14 9.45 12.60
CA LYS A 503 44.31 9.98 13.35
C LYS A 503 44.03 10.26 14.83
N ASN A 504 42.83 9.94 15.33
CA ASN A 504 42.38 10.31 16.67
C ASN A 504 42.45 11.83 16.94
N ASP A 505 42.38 12.64 15.87
CA ASP A 505 42.47 14.10 15.94
C ASP A 505 41.08 14.73 16.12
N LYS A 506 40.59 14.64 17.35
CA LYS A 506 39.29 15.20 17.75
C LYS A 506 39.30 16.73 17.71
N GLU A 507 40.42 17.35 18.08
CA GLU A 507 40.56 18.81 18.10
C GLU A 507 40.47 19.42 16.70
N LYS A 508 41.09 18.79 15.68
CA LYS A 508 40.92 19.24 14.29
C LYS A 508 39.47 19.13 13.83
N THR A 509 38.79 18.05 14.19
CA THR A 509 37.36 17.84 13.85
C THR A 509 36.48 18.93 14.50
N ILE A 510 36.67 19.18 15.80
CA ILE A 510 35.99 20.25 16.55
C ILE A 510 36.27 21.60 15.90
N SER A 511 37.53 21.93 15.61
CA SER A 511 37.91 23.21 15.01
C SER A 511 37.26 23.45 13.65
N ILE A 512 37.17 22.41 12.80
CA ILE A 512 36.48 22.52 11.50
C ILE A 512 34.99 22.82 11.71
N MET A 513 34.33 22.10 12.61
CA MET A 513 32.90 22.31 12.90
C MET A 513 32.63 23.67 13.55
N GLU A 514 33.47 24.12 14.49
CA GLU A 514 33.38 25.46 15.12
C GLU A 514 33.49 26.57 14.07
N ASN A 515 34.44 26.48 13.15
CA ASN A 515 34.61 27.46 12.09
C ASN A 515 33.40 27.51 11.15
N LEU A 516 32.81 26.35 10.84
CA LEU A 516 31.63 26.27 10.01
C LEU A 516 30.41 26.87 10.73
N VAL A 517 30.07 26.40 11.94
CA VAL A 517 28.90 26.87 12.72
C VAL A 517 29.00 28.36 13.10
N LYS A 518 30.21 28.91 13.20
CA LYS A 518 30.43 30.34 13.46
C LYS A 518 30.03 31.24 12.29
N THR A 519 30.05 30.71 11.06
CA THR A 519 29.84 31.51 9.84
C THR A 519 28.69 31.01 8.98
N ARG A 520 28.17 29.82 9.28
CA ARG A 520 27.11 29.15 8.54
C ARG A 520 26.12 28.50 9.50
N GLU A 521 24.86 28.49 9.12
CA GLU A 521 23.84 27.71 9.78
C GLU A 521 23.84 26.28 9.23
N SER A 522 24.43 25.34 9.97
CA SER A 522 24.44 23.92 9.58
C SER A 522 24.02 23.04 10.75
N VAL A 523 22.80 22.49 10.67
CA VAL A 523 22.25 21.59 11.70
C VAL A 523 23.10 20.32 11.82
N SER A 524 23.55 19.76 10.69
CA SER A 524 24.42 18.57 10.68
C SER A 524 25.77 18.85 11.34
N ALA A 525 26.40 19.98 11.04
CA ALA A 525 27.65 20.39 11.70
C ALA A 525 27.46 20.63 13.21
N GLN A 526 26.36 21.28 13.59
CA GLN A 526 26.04 21.54 14.99
C GLN A 526 25.84 20.24 15.78
N ASN A 527 25.12 19.26 15.22
CA ASN A 527 24.92 17.96 15.87
C ASN A 527 26.23 17.19 16.06
N VAL A 528 27.09 17.20 15.05
CA VAL A 528 28.45 16.63 15.16
C VAL A 528 29.24 17.34 16.27
N LEU A 529 29.21 18.68 16.29
CA LEU A 529 29.93 19.48 17.28
C LEU A 529 29.44 19.22 18.72
N ILE A 530 28.13 19.15 18.94
CA ILE A 530 27.52 18.83 20.23
C ILE A 530 28.02 17.47 20.75
N ASN A 531 28.03 16.45 19.88
CA ASN A 531 28.53 15.11 20.23
C ASN A 531 30.00 15.14 20.65
N TYR A 532 30.85 15.85 19.90
CA TYR A 532 32.26 15.98 20.24
C TYR A 532 32.49 16.77 21.52
N TYR A 533 31.80 17.90 21.71
CA TYR A 533 31.83 18.68 22.95
C TYR A 533 31.49 17.82 24.16
N ASN A 534 30.42 17.03 24.09
CA ASN A 534 30.06 16.11 25.15
C ASN A 534 31.15 15.05 25.40
N SER A 535 31.78 14.51 24.34
CA SER A 535 32.83 13.49 24.45
C SER A 535 34.13 13.99 25.10
N VAL A 536 34.42 15.30 25.02
CA VAL A 536 35.61 15.93 25.61
C VAL A 536 35.30 16.75 26.88
N GLY A 537 34.06 16.66 27.40
CA GLY A 537 33.65 17.32 28.64
C GLY A 537 33.24 18.79 28.51
N ARG A 538 33.13 19.35 27.30
CA ARG A 538 32.68 20.73 27.01
C ARG A 538 31.14 20.86 27.02
N LYS A 539 30.50 20.42 28.11
CA LYS A 539 29.03 20.33 28.20
C LYS A 539 28.30 21.67 28.13
N GLU A 540 28.86 22.73 28.71
CA GLU A 540 28.26 24.07 28.65
C GLU A 540 28.26 24.64 27.22
N ASP A 541 29.29 24.36 26.44
CA ASP A 541 29.36 24.78 25.03
C ASP A 541 28.29 24.07 24.21
N ALA A 542 28.09 22.76 24.44
CA ALA A 542 27.01 21.99 23.81
C ALA A 542 25.62 22.56 24.17
N LYS A 543 25.39 22.83 25.45
CA LYS A 543 24.15 23.45 25.95
C LYS A 543 23.91 24.84 25.35
N GLN A 544 24.96 25.64 25.19
CA GLN A 544 24.85 26.96 24.58
C GLN A 544 24.48 26.89 23.09
N LEU A 545 25.00 25.90 22.35
CA LEU A 545 24.59 25.66 20.96
C LEU A 545 23.11 25.31 20.86
N VAL A 546 22.61 24.42 21.73
CA VAL A 546 21.18 24.08 21.81
C VAL A 546 20.33 25.32 22.09
N LYS A 547 20.71 26.13 23.10
CA LYS A 547 19.99 27.39 23.41
C LYS A 547 20.00 28.38 22.25
N ASN A 548 21.11 28.51 21.53
CA ASN A 548 21.19 29.37 20.36
C ASN A 548 20.23 28.91 19.26
N TYR A 549 20.09 27.61 19.07
CA TYR A 549 19.17 27.04 18.09
C TYR A 549 17.70 27.27 18.49
N ILE A 550 17.35 27.07 19.76
CA ILE A 550 16.02 27.39 20.31
C ILE A 550 15.68 28.87 20.08
N ASN A 551 16.62 29.78 20.34
CA ASN A 551 16.38 31.22 20.16
C ASN A 551 16.12 31.61 18.70
N ARG A 552 16.63 30.83 17.74
CA ARG A 552 16.41 31.06 16.30
C ARG A 552 15.08 30.50 15.83
N TYR A 553 14.68 29.34 16.35
CA TYR A 553 13.48 28.60 15.92
C TYR A 553 12.50 28.31 17.06
N PRO A 554 12.14 29.30 17.91
CA PRO A 554 11.36 29.04 19.13
C PRO A 554 9.92 28.58 18.84
N TYR A 555 9.47 28.65 17.59
CA TYR A 555 8.16 28.19 17.12
C TYR A 555 8.11 26.70 16.78
N PHE A 556 9.24 26.00 16.67
CA PHE A 556 9.28 24.56 16.41
C PHE A 556 9.52 23.76 17.70
N ASN A 557 8.70 22.77 17.97
CA ASN A 557 8.73 22.02 19.22
C ASN A 557 9.94 21.08 19.34
N TYR A 558 10.42 20.52 18.22
CA TYR A 558 11.53 19.57 18.24
C TYR A 558 12.84 20.20 18.74
N VAL A 559 12.99 21.53 18.66
CA VAL A 559 14.22 22.21 19.13
C VAL A 559 14.33 22.21 20.66
N TYR A 560 13.24 21.94 21.37
CA TYR A 560 13.22 21.87 22.83
C TYR A 560 13.62 20.50 23.38
N ASP A 561 13.68 19.46 22.54
CA ASP A 561 13.94 18.09 22.98
C ASP A 561 15.27 17.96 23.70
N ASP A 562 16.35 18.45 23.08
CA ASP A 562 17.70 18.37 23.62
C ASP A 562 17.83 19.15 24.95
N ILE A 563 17.20 20.32 25.07
CA ILE A 563 17.29 21.11 26.31
C ILE A 563 16.47 20.51 27.45
N ILE A 564 15.34 19.85 27.12
CA ILE A 564 14.54 19.08 28.07
C ILE A 564 15.37 17.90 28.60
N GLU A 565 16.02 17.15 27.71
CA GLU A 565 16.90 16.04 28.10
C GLU A 565 18.08 16.52 28.95
N ILE A 566 18.78 17.57 28.52
CA ILE A 566 19.88 18.18 29.30
C ILE A 566 19.40 18.60 30.69
N SER A 567 18.25 19.28 30.78
CA SER A 567 17.70 19.75 32.05
C SER A 567 17.34 18.58 32.98
N ASN A 568 16.78 17.49 32.43
CA ASN A 568 16.48 16.28 33.17
C ASN A 568 17.76 15.61 33.69
N ASN A 569 18.81 15.50 32.86
CA ASN A 569 20.11 14.92 33.24
C ASN A 569 20.85 15.74 34.31
N GLU A 570 20.61 17.05 34.36
CA GLU A 570 21.11 17.96 35.40
C GLU A 570 20.25 17.96 36.68
N ASN A 571 19.18 17.16 36.71
CA ASN A 571 18.15 17.16 37.76
C ASN A 571 17.40 18.50 37.91
N ASN A 572 17.41 19.36 36.88
CA ASN A 572 16.65 20.60 36.82
C ASN A 572 15.28 20.37 36.15
N TYR A 573 14.44 19.58 36.80
CA TYR A 573 13.16 19.14 36.25
C TYR A 573 12.15 20.28 36.06
N GLN A 574 12.25 21.37 36.83
CA GLN A 574 11.38 22.53 36.65
C GLN A 574 11.66 23.24 35.31
N ALA A 575 12.93 23.40 34.94
CA ALA A 575 13.27 23.98 33.63
C ALA A 575 12.76 23.09 32.47
N SER A 576 12.86 21.78 32.61
CA SER A 576 12.29 20.80 31.66
C SER A 576 10.78 20.99 31.48
N ILE A 577 10.03 21.15 32.58
CA ILE A 577 8.59 21.47 32.55
C ILE A 577 8.33 22.81 31.83
N ASP A 578 9.11 23.85 32.13
CA ASP A 578 8.92 25.19 31.55
C ASP A 578 9.17 25.20 30.03
N TYR A 579 10.15 24.42 29.56
CA TYR A 579 10.41 24.23 28.12
C TYR A 579 9.27 23.46 27.45
N ALA A 580 8.81 22.36 28.04
CA ALA A 580 7.66 21.62 27.53
C ALA A 580 6.38 22.48 27.49
N ASP A 581 6.18 23.34 28.50
CA ASP A 581 5.06 24.31 28.53
C ASP A 581 5.15 25.37 27.44
N THR A 582 6.36 25.79 27.09
CA THR A 582 6.57 26.72 25.97
C THR A 582 6.21 26.05 24.65
N ALA A 583 6.68 24.82 24.44
CA ALA A 583 6.36 24.03 23.24
C ALA A 583 4.85 23.72 23.11
N LEU A 584 4.16 23.42 24.22
CA LEU A 584 2.71 23.21 24.23
C LEU A 584 1.89 24.46 23.87
N LYS A 585 2.44 25.66 24.07
CA LYS A 585 1.79 26.90 23.62
C LYS A 585 1.93 27.13 22.11
N ASN A 586 2.93 26.53 21.47
CA ASN A 586 3.03 26.52 20.01
C ASN A 586 2.08 25.50 19.39
N PHE A 587 1.97 24.31 20.00
CA PHE A 587 1.06 23.26 19.59
C PHE A 587 0.41 22.55 20.81
N PRO A 588 -0.83 22.90 21.16
CA PRO A 588 -1.50 22.40 22.38
C PRO A 588 -1.79 20.90 22.40
N TYR A 589 -1.80 20.25 21.23
CA TYR A 589 -2.11 18.83 21.11
C TYR A 589 -0.85 17.97 20.99
N SER A 590 0.32 18.49 21.40
CA SER A 590 1.55 17.72 21.33
C SER A 590 1.61 16.62 22.39
N PHE A 591 1.35 15.38 21.99
CA PHE A 591 1.39 14.25 22.92
C PHE A 591 2.81 13.98 23.41
N ARG A 592 3.82 14.29 22.60
CA ARG A 592 5.22 14.21 22.99
C ARG A 592 5.54 15.20 24.10
N MET A 593 5.14 16.47 23.96
CA MET A 593 5.42 17.49 24.98
C MET A 593 4.58 17.29 26.25
N MET A 594 3.34 16.80 26.14
CA MET A 594 2.56 16.36 27.30
C MET A 594 3.28 15.26 28.09
N LYS A 595 3.84 14.26 27.39
CA LYS A 595 4.63 13.19 28.01
C LYS A 595 5.86 13.76 28.72
N GLU A 596 6.67 14.59 28.05
CA GLU A 596 7.87 15.18 28.67
C GLU A 596 7.54 16.04 29.89
N LYS A 597 6.47 16.86 29.81
CA LYS A 597 5.98 17.63 30.96
C LYS A 597 5.55 16.73 32.12
N GLY A 598 4.84 15.65 31.84
CA GLY A 598 4.45 14.64 32.82
C GLY A 598 5.66 13.95 33.47
N MET A 599 6.72 13.65 32.69
CA MET A 599 7.97 13.09 33.21
C MET A 599 8.66 14.06 34.16
N GLY A 600 8.71 15.35 33.82
CA GLY A 600 9.22 16.39 34.71
C GLY A 600 8.45 16.45 36.04
N TYR A 601 7.12 16.42 36.02
CA TYR A 601 6.31 16.36 37.25
C TYR A 601 6.56 15.07 38.05
N ASN A 602 6.73 13.94 37.37
CA ASN A 602 7.03 12.67 38.01
C ASN A 602 8.38 12.72 38.76
N TYR A 603 9.43 13.28 38.15
CA TYR A 603 10.73 13.46 38.81
C TYR A 603 10.66 14.41 40.02
N LEU A 604 9.78 15.43 39.97
CA LEU A 604 9.48 16.30 41.11
C LEU A 604 8.54 15.66 42.15
N LYS A 605 8.12 14.40 41.96
CA LYS A 605 7.15 13.68 42.81
C LYS A 605 5.78 14.36 42.90
N LYS A 606 5.41 15.14 41.89
CA LYS A 606 4.07 15.75 41.69
C LYS A 606 3.17 14.75 40.96
N THR A 607 2.77 13.69 41.67
CA THR A 607 2.11 12.53 41.07
C THR A 607 0.80 12.86 40.38
N LYS A 608 0.00 13.79 40.91
CA LYS A 608 -1.32 14.11 40.33
C LYS A 608 -1.18 14.83 38.99
N GLU A 609 -0.28 15.80 38.94
CA GLU A 609 0.03 16.57 37.74
C GLU A 609 0.70 15.69 36.66
N ALA A 610 1.56 14.75 37.08
CA ALA A 610 2.14 13.75 36.18
C ALA A 610 1.06 12.83 35.59
N GLU A 611 0.15 12.32 36.43
CA GLU A 611 -0.99 11.50 35.99
C GLU A 611 -1.82 12.25 34.93
N ASP A 612 -2.21 13.50 35.21
CA ASP A 612 -3.08 14.26 34.31
C ASP A 612 -2.41 14.49 32.95
N MET A 613 -1.10 14.78 32.92
CA MET A 613 -0.34 14.93 31.67
C MET A 613 -0.15 13.62 30.91
N PHE A 614 0.13 12.51 31.60
CA PHE A 614 0.27 11.21 30.96
C PHE A 614 -1.06 10.74 30.35
N ARG A 615 -2.18 10.94 31.04
CA ARG A 615 -3.51 10.62 30.49
C ARG A 615 -3.83 11.49 29.27
N GLN A 616 -3.54 12.78 29.32
CA GLN A 616 -3.72 13.66 28.16
C GLN A 616 -2.87 13.21 26.97
N SER A 617 -1.59 12.88 27.18
CA SER A 617 -0.73 12.32 26.13
C SER A 617 -1.31 11.04 25.52
N LEU A 618 -1.82 10.13 26.35
CA LEU A 618 -2.42 8.86 25.91
C LEU A 618 -3.73 9.04 25.12
N VAL A 619 -4.47 10.15 25.28
CA VAL A 619 -5.65 10.46 24.44
C VAL A 619 -5.27 10.60 22.97
N TYR A 620 -4.08 11.12 22.70
CA TYR A 620 -3.56 11.37 21.36
C TYR A 620 -2.58 10.28 20.87
N ASN A 621 -2.08 9.44 21.79
CA ASN A 621 -1.16 8.35 21.50
C ASN A 621 -1.47 7.12 22.39
N ALA A 622 -2.65 6.53 22.17
CA ALA A 622 -3.20 5.47 23.03
C ALA A 622 -2.34 4.20 23.09
N GLY A 623 -1.58 3.93 22.03
CA GLY A 623 -0.67 2.79 21.89
C GLY A 623 0.65 2.89 22.64
N ASN A 624 0.93 3.99 23.35
CA ASN A 624 2.20 4.15 24.07
C ASN A 624 2.26 3.30 25.36
N SER A 625 2.62 2.03 25.20
CA SER A 625 2.69 1.05 26.28
C SER A 625 3.71 1.42 27.37
N SER A 626 4.84 2.02 27.00
CA SER A 626 5.88 2.48 27.93
C SER A 626 5.38 3.60 28.85
N LEU A 627 4.69 4.59 28.28
CA LEU A 627 4.07 5.67 29.05
C LEU A 627 2.98 5.14 29.98
N ARG A 628 2.15 4.22 29.51
CA ARG A 628 1.10 3.59 30.32
C ARG A 628 1.68 2.80 31.50
N LYS A 629 2.75 2.05 31.29
CA LYS A 629 3.48 1.37 32.37
C LYS A 629 3.97 2.35 33.43
N THR A 630 4.49 3.50 33.01
CA THR A 630 4.92 4.57 33.91
C THR A 630 3.74 5.16 34.68
N LEU A 631 2.65 5.50 33.99
CA LEU A 631 1.40 5.99 34.59
C LEU A 631 0.88 5.03 35.68
N TYR A 632 0.84 3.73 35.39
CA TYR A 632 0.33 2.72 36.32
C TYR A 632 1.25 2.55 37.54
N ALA A 633 2.57 2.62 37.34
CA ALA A 633 3.53 2.58 38.44
C ALA A 633 3.36 3.76 39.41
N ILE A 634 3.17 4.98 38.90
CA ILE A 634 3.06 6.18 39.76
C ILE A 634 1.68 6.28 40.45
N THR A 635 0.63 5.78 39.79
CA THR A 635 -0.74 5.77 40.33
C THR A 635 -1.03 4.53 41.18
N LYS A 636 -0.08 3.57 41.22
CA LYS A 636 -0.24 2.25 41.86
C LYS A 636 -1.46 1.48 41.37
N VAL A 637 -1.85 1.70 40.12
CA VAL A 637 -2.90 0.91 39.47
C VAL A 637 -2.30 -0.47 39.19
N PRO A 638 -2.85 -1.55 39.79
CA PRO A 638 -2.36 -2.89 39.49
C PRO A 638 -2.68 -3.24 38.03
N ASP A 639 -1.91 -4.13 37.43
CA ASP A 639 -2.31 -4.71 36.15
C ASP A 639 -3.69 -5.37 36.33
N GLU A 640 -4.66 -4.93 35.53
CA GLU A 640 -6.05 -5.36 35.64
C GLU A 640 -6.23 -6.79 35.13
N ILE A 641 -5.41 -7.22 34.16
CA ILE A 641 -5.39 -8.61 33.71
C ILE A 641 -4.94 -9.50 34.87
N GLU A 642 -3.89 -9.08 35.59
CA GLU A 642 -3.40 -9.81 36.77
C GLU A 642 -4.41 -9.84 37.94
N GLN A 643 -5.53 -9.14 37.89
CA GLN A 643 -6.55 -9.26 38.94
C GLN A 643 -7.57 -10.36 38.66
N VAL A 644 -7.66 -10.81 37.41
CA VAL A 644 -8.65 -11.79 36.96
C VAL A 644 -8.02 -13.03 36.34
N SER A 645 -6.77 -12.96 35.91
CA SER A 645 -6.04 -14.09 35.33
C SER A 645 -5.83 -15.21 36.35
N THR A 646 -5.73 -16.44 35.86
CA THR A 646 -5.41 -17.59 36.69
C THR A 646 -4.04 -17.39 37.38
N LYS A 647 -3.97 -17.73 38.68
CA LYS A 647 -2.78 -17.54 39.52
C LYS A 647 -2.05 -18.85 39.78
N ASN A 648 -0.77 -18.75 40.13
CA ASN A 648 0.11 -19.86 40.48
C ASN A 648 0.08 -20.98 39.43
N LEU A 649 0.41 -20.63 38.18
CA LEU A 649 0.26 -21.56 37.04
C LEU A 649 1.05 -22.87 37.20
N TYR A 650 2.19 -22.88 37.89
CA TYR A 650 2.89 -24.13 38.24
C TYR A 650 2.10 -25.03 39.21
N ASP A 651 1.36 -24.46 40.15
CA ASP A 651 0.47 -25.23 41.04
C ASP A 651 -0.71 -25.79 40.24
N VAL A 652 -1.24 -25.00 39.29
CA VAL A 652 -2.27 -25.46 38.35
C VAL A 652 -1.77 -26.66 37.54
N ILE A 653 -0.55 -26.59 36.98
CA ILE A 653 0.09 -27.71 36.28
C ILE A 653 0.19 -28.93 37.20
N LYS A 654 0.70 -28.75 38.42
CA LYS A 654 0.89 -29.85 39.38
C LYS A 654 -0.44 -30.51 39.77
N GLN A 655 -1.50 -29.73 39.94
CA GLN A 655 -2.82 -30.21 40.32
C GLN A 655 -3.54 -30.92 39.18
N ARG A 656 -3.39 -30.41 37.94
CA ARG A 656 -4.22 -30.83 36.80
C ARG A 656 -3.58 -31.88 35.91
N ARG A 657 -2.26 -32.04 35.95
CA ARG A 657 -1.57 -33.08 35.15
C ARG A 657 -2.08 -34.49 35.49
N ASN A 658 -1.92 -35.43 34.56
CA ASN A 658 -2.43 -36.80 34.62
C ASN A 658 -3.95 -36.85 34.77
N SER A 659 -4.66 -35.98 34.07
CA SER A 659 -6.12 -35.83 34.18
C SER A 659 -6.94 -37.06 33.78
N GLY A 660 -6.33 -38.00 33.04
CA GLY A 660 -7.02 -39.17 32.53
C GLY A 660 -8.04 -38.87 31.42
N MET A 661 -8.07 -37.64 30.89
CA MET A 661 -8.90 -37.32 29.74
C MET A 661 -8.43 -38.11 28.51
N GLN A 662 -9.38 -38.74 27.83
CA GLN A 662 -9.11 -39.42 26.56
C GLN A 662 -8.88 -38.39 25.46
N ASN A 663 -7.80 -38.56 24.70
CA ASN A 663 -7.48 -37.76 23.53
C ASN A 663 -6.85 -38.66 22.45
N ASP A 664 -6.99 -38.24 21.20
CA ASP A 664 -6.47 -38.99 20.04
C ASP A 664 -5.08 -38.50 19.59
N TYR A 665 -4.68 -37.29 20.00
CA TYR A 665 -3.49 -36.57 19.49
C TYR A 665 -2.29 -36.55 20.45
N GLY A 666 -2.39 -37.20 21.61
CA GLY A 666 -1.35 -37.18 22.64
C GLY A 666 -1.23 -35.87 23.40
N VAL A 667 -2.24 -35.00 23.37
CA VAL A 667 -2.22 -33.67 24.00
C VAL A 667 -3.49 -33.43 24.80
N ASN A 668 -3.33 -32.94 26.03
CA ASN A 668 -4.41 -32.43 26.88
C ASN A 668 -4.18 -30.96 27.21
N ILE A 669 -5.22 -30.14 27.12
CA ILE A 669 -5.16 -28.75 27.58
C ILE A 669 -5.50 -28.71 29.08
N LEU A 670 -4.54 -28.28 29.91
CA LEU A 670 -4.77 -28.08 31.35
C LEU A 670 -5.41 -26.70 31.63
N LEU A 671 -5.06 -25.72 30.80
CA LEU A 671 -5.62 -24.36 30.79
C LEU A 671 -5.40 -23.73 29.40
N ASP A 672 -6.46 -23.15 28.86
CA ASP A 672 -6.44 -22.18 27.77
C ASP A 672 -7.14 -20.92 28.25
N GLU A 673 -6.40 -19.82 28.41
CA GLU A 673 -6.92 -18.56 28.93
C GLU A 673 -6.52 -17.40 28.03
N TYR A 674 -7.53 -16.65 27.57
CA TYR A 674 -7.35 -15.43 26.79
C TYR A 674 -8.12 -14.27 27.41
N ILE A 675 -7.41 -13.21 27.77
CA ILE A 675 -7.99 -12.04 28.43
C ILE A 675 -7.65 -10.78 27.63
N ILE A 676 -8.70 -10.02 27.28
CA ILE A 676 -8.61 -8.71 26.64
C ILE A 676 -8.85 -7.63 27.69
N ASN A 677 -7.99 -6.61 27.74
CA ASN A 677 -8.18 -5.39 28.51
C ASN A 677 -8.24 -4.19 27.56
N VAL A 678 -9.45 -3.69 27.30
CA VAL A 678 -9.72 -2.55 26.41
C VAL A 678 -9.35 -1.27 27.13
N LEU A 679 -8.42 -0.46 26.64
CA LEU A 679 -7.90 0.67 27.41
C LEU A 679 -8.80 1.91 27.28
N PRO A 680 -8.97 2.75 28.33
CA PRO A 680 -9.90 3.89 28.30
C PRO A 680 -9.63 4.91 27.19
N GLU A 681 -8.35 5.17 26.90
CA GLU A 681 -7.94 6.13 25.87
C GLU A 681 -8.03 5.55 24.43
N GLY A 682 -8.29 4.25 24.27
CA GLY A 682 -8.17 3.48 23.02
C GLY A 682 -7.05 2.44 23.09
N SER A 683 -6.93 1.55 22.10
CA SER A 683 -6.08 0.34 22.12
C SER A 683 -6.56 -0.73 23.11
N ARG A 684 -5.99 -1.94 23.04
CA ARG A 684 -6.23 -3.02 24.00
C ARG A 684 -4.93 -3.75 24.32
N LYS A 685 -4.82 -4.23 25.57
CA LYS A 685 -3.79 -5.18 25.99
C LYS A 685 -4.42 -6.56 26.03
N THR A 686 -3.73 -7.58 25.52
CA THR A 686 -4.20 -8.97 25.64
C THR A 686 -3.17 -9.82 26.37
N LYS A 687 -3.63 -10.84 27.07
CA LYS A 687 -2.80 -11.89 27.66
C LYS A 687 -3.34 -13.25 27.25
N THR A 688 -2.44 -14.12 26.81
CA THR A 688 -2.74 -15.51 26.45
C THR A 688 -1.90 -16.44 27.31
N VAL A 689 -2.52 -17.49 27.85
CA VAL A 689 -1.88 -18.56 28.60
C VAL A 689 -2.31 -19.91 28.02
N TYR A 690 -1.35 -20.75 27.66
CA TYR A 690 -1.58 -22.15 27.30
C TYR A 690 -0.76 -23.09 28.17
N LEU A 691 -1.40 -24.11 28.71
CA LEU A 691 -0.79 -25.22 29.42
C LEU A 691 -1.12 -26.54 28.71
N TYR A 692 -0.20 -27.04 27.88
CA TYR A 692 -0.39 -28.28 27.11
C TYR A 692 0.36 -29.44 27.75
N GLU A 693 -0.35 -30.46 28.22
CA GLU A 693 0.23 -31.71 28.70
C GLU A 693 0.40 -32.69 27.55
N VAL A 694 1.64 -33.17 27.36
CA VAL A 694 1.95 -34.26 26.42
C VAL A 694 1.62 -35.59 27.09
N THR A 695 0.68 -36.35 26.53
CA THR A 695 0.23 -37.64 27.09
C THR A 695 0.71 -38.86 26.29
N ALA A 696 1.21 -38.67 25.07
CA ALA A 696 1.77 -39.73 24.22
C ALA A 696 2.80 -39.18 23.22
N GLU A 697 3.54 -40.08 22.54
CA GLU A 697 4.62 -39.71 21.61
C GLU A 697 4.16 -38.85 20.43
N ASN A 698 2.95 -39.08 19.91
CA ASN A 698 2.38 -38.23 18.87
C ASN A 698 2.16 -36.78 19.35
N GLY A 699 1.92 -36.56 20.64
CA GLY A 699 1.85 -35.21 21.21
C GLY A 699 3.21 -34.51 21.30
N VAL A 700 4.32 -35.26 21.37
CA VAL A 700 5.67 -34.70 21.24
C VAL A 700 5.86 -34.15 19.82
N GLU A 701 5.49 -34.94 18.82
CA GLU A 701 5.58 -34.53 17.42
C GLU A 701 4.69 -33.32 17.12
N GLU A 702 3.50 -33.27 17.72
CA GLU A 702 2.55 -32.16 17.57
C GLU A 702 3.06 -30.83 18.15
N LEU A 703 3.80 -30.87 19.27
CA LEU A 703 4.11 -29.67 20.05
C LEU A 703 5.60 -29.31 20.15
N LYS A 704 6.52 -30.11 19.62
CA LYS A 704 7.97 -29.82 19.66
C LYS A 704 8.34 -28.48 19.00
N GLU A 705 7.52 -28.02 18.07
CA GLU A 705 7.63 -26.71 17.42
C GLU A 705 6.26 -26.00 17.51
N TYR A 706 6.23 -24.78 18.02
CA TYR A 706 4.99 -24.03 18.23
C TYR A 706 5.13 -22.61 17.68
N SER A 707 4.16 -22.19 16.85
CA SER A 707 4.05 -20.81 16.38
C SER A 707 3.14 -20.01 17.30
N ILE A 708 3.67 -18.99 17.97
CA ILE A 708 2.91 -18.08 18.85
C ILE A 708 2.14 -16.99 18.08
N GLY A 709 2.33 -16.88 16.76
CA GLY A 709 1.65 -15.94 15.87
C GLY A 709 2.06 -14.47 16.06
N GLY A 710 2.49 -13.80 14.99
CA GLY A 710 2.83 -12.36 15.02
C GLY A 710 4.26 -12.05 15.48
N ASN A 711 4.85 -10.99 14.90
CA ASN A 711 6.28 -10.69 15.01
C ASN A 711 6.68 -9.82 16.23
N ASN A 712 5.72 -9.15 16.88
CA ASN A 712 5.97 -8.14 17.94
C ASN A 712 5.28 -8.48 19.28
N LEU A 713 5.20 -9.76 19.65
CA LEU A 713 4.65 -10.19 20.94
C LEU A 713 5.65 -10.09 22.11
N ASN A 714 5.15 -9.74 23.30
CA ASN A 714 5.88 -9.82 24.55
C ASN A 714 5.71 -11.21 25.18
N VAL A 715 6.62 -12.14 24.87
CA VAL A 715 6.62 -13.50 25.44
C VAL A 715 7.11 -13.45 26.88
N ILE A 716 6.25 -13.82 27.83
CA ILE A 716 6.56 -13.88 29.27
C ILE A 716 7.13 -15.26 29.60
N LYS A 717 6.48 -16.33 29.13
CA LYS A 717 6.90 -17.73 29.33
C LYS A 717 6.82 -18.53 28.05
N ALA A 718 7.83 -19.35 27.83
CA ALA A 718 7.88 -20.38 26.81
C ALA A 718 8.83 -21.47 27.30
N GLU A 719 8.28 -22.47 28.01
CA GLU A 719 9.08 -23.45 28.73
C GLU A 719 8.36 -24.79 28.88
N ILE A 720 9.14 -25.84 29.10
CA ILE A 720 8.71 -27.19 29.41
C ILE A 720 8.79 -27.38 30.93
N VAL A 721 7.72 -27.86 31.54
CA VAL A 721 7.64 -28.23 32.96
C VAL A 721 7.63 -29.75 33.08
N LYS A 722 8.71 -30.30 33.65
CA LYS A 722 8.92 -31.74 33.79
C LYS A 722 8.08 -32.37 34.92
N PRO A 723 7.93 -33.71 34.96
CA PRO A 723 7.30 -34.43 36.07
C PRO A 723 7.87 -34.14 37.46
N ASP A 724 9.19 -33.97 37.55
CA ASP A 724 9.91 -33.67 38.80
C ASP A 724 9.89 -32.18 39.19
N GLY A 725 9.28 -31.33 38.35
CA GLY A 725 9.21 -29.88 38.53
C GLY A 725 10.39 -29.10 37.95
N SER A 726 11.38 -29.77 37.32
CA SER A 726 12.43 -29.07 36.58
C SER A 726 11.88 -28.35 35.35
N ILE A 727 12.51 -27.25 34.95
CA ILE A 727 12.08 -26.36 33.87
C ILE A 727 13.13 -26.36 32.77
N VAL A 728 12.69 -26.54 31.51
CA VAL A 728 13.53 -26.43 30.31
C VAL A 728 12.99 -25.29 29.45
N PRO A 729 13.73 -24.18 29.26
CA PRO A 729 13.30 -23.09 28.38
C PRO A 729 13.14 -23.54 26.93
N GLY A 730 12.14 -23.01 26.22
CA GLY A 730 12.02 -23.16 24.78
C GLY A 730 12.97 -22.22 24.03
N GLU A 731 13.51 -22.69 22.91
CA GLU A 731 14.35 -21.89 22.01
C GLU A 731 13.47 -21.07 21.06
N ARG A 732 13.63 -19.75 21.03
CA ARG A 732 12.73 -18.87 20.26
C ARG A 732 13.45 -18.19 19.11
N ASN A 733 12.79 -18.17 17.96
CA ASN A 733 13.15 -17.33 16.81
C ASN A 733 11.88 -16.66 16.25
N TYR A 734 11.79 -15.32 16.33
CA TYR A 734 10.60 -14.52 15.97
C TYR A 734 9.30 -15.06 16.61
N SER A 735 8.41 -15.62 15.81
CA SER A 735 7.11 -16.16 16.22
C SER A 735 7.14 -17.67 16.46
N THR A 736 8.28 -18.34 16.33
CA THR A 736 8.39 -19.80 16.52
C THR A 736 9.17 -20.12 17.79
N VAL A 737 8.67 -21.08 18.56
CA VAL A 737 9.30 -21.65 19.76
C VAL A 737 9.56 -23.13 19.51
N VAL A 738 10.77 -23.57 19.80
CA VAL A 738 11.20 -24.98 19.72
C VAL A 738 11.39 -25.49 21.14
N PHE A 739 10.68 -26.57 21.49
CA PHE A 739 10.75 -27.21 22.80
C PHE A 739 11.69 -28.41 22.73
N THR A 740 12.99 -28.16 22.88
CA THR A 740 14.01 -29.20 22.82
C THR A 740 13.87 -30.18 24.00
N ASN A 741 14.06 -31.47 23.73
CA ASN A 741 13.91 -32.54 24.73
C ASN A 741 12.50 -32.60 25.37
N LEU A 742 11.45 -32.36 24.59
CA LEU A 742 10.05 -32.59 24.98
C LEU A 742 9.79 -34.11 25.07
N ASN A 743 9.20 -34.57 26.18
CA ASN A 743 8.91 -35.98 26.43
C ASN A 743 7.45 -36.19 26.87
N VAL A 744 6.97 -37.43 26.80
CA VAL A 744 5.68 -37.81 27.36
C VAL A 744 5.62 -37.47 28.86
N LYS A 745 4.47 -36.93 29.29
CA LYS A 745 4.16 -36.34 30.61
C LYS A 745 4.68 -34.94 30.85
N ASP A 746 5.45 -34.35 29.94
CA ASP A 746 5.85 -32.95 30.05
C ASP A 746 4.67 -32.02 29.83
N VAL A 747 4.76 -30.80 30.39
CA VAL A 747 3.79 -29.74 30.14
C VAL A 747 4.47 -28.55 29.50
N ILE A 748 3.99 -28.11 28.34
CA ILE A 748 4.38 -26.85 27.74
C ILE A 748 3.60 -25.73 28.41
N TYR A 749 4.31 -24.73 28.91
CA TYR A 749 3.77 -23.49 29.46
C TYR A 749 4.15 -22.32 28.56
N LEU A 750 3.14 -21.77 27.89
CA LEU A 750 3.22 -20.57 27.08
C LEU A 750 2.43 -19.44 27.74
N GLU A 751 3.06 -18.26 27.85
CA GLU A 751 2.40 -17.03 28.30
C GLU A 751 2.97 -15.85 27.53
N TYR A 752 2.09 -15.04 26.93
CA TYR A 752 2.51 -13.86 26.19
C TYR A 752 1.44 -12.78 26.19
N GLU A 753 1.89 -11.55 25.91
CA GLU A 753 1.06 -10.36 25.86
C GLU A 753 1.20 -9.63 24.51
N ASN A 754 0.14 -8.92 24.12
CA ASN A 754 0.12 -8.06 22.95
C ASN A 754 -0.53 -6.70 23.26
N THR A 755 -0.21 -5.68 22.47
CA THR A 755 -0.93 -4.41 22.43
C THR A 755 -1.21 -4.05 20.98
N ASP A 756 -2.49 -3.90 20.61
CA ASP A 756 -2.94 -3.63 19.24
C ASP A 756 -4.04 -2.55 19.19
N ASN A 757 -4.51 -2.22 17.97
CA ASN A 757 -5.53 -1.20 17.68
C ASN A 757 -5.18 0.22 18.16
N SER A 758 -3.93 0.65 17.99
CA SER A 758 -3.44 1.94 18.50
C SER A 758 -3.80 3.16 17.64
N TYR A 759 -4.30 2.97 16.42
CA TYR A 759 -4.60 4.03 15.45
C TYR A 759 -5.73 3.63 14.49
N GLY A 760 -6.27 4.59 13.74
CA GLY A 760 -7.30 4.38 12.72
C GLY A 760 -8.73 4.44 13.27
N ARG A 761 -9.72 4.36 12.36
CA ARG A 761 -11.16 4.51 12.68
C ARG A 761 -11.67 3.60 13.80
N PHE A 762 -11.13 2.39 13.93
CA PHE A 762 -11.56 1.38 14.90
C PHE A 762 -10.60 1.24 16.10
N PHE A 763 -9.78 2.26 16.42
CA PHE A 763 -8.81 2.20 17.53
C PHE A 763 -9.41 2.01 18.93
N LYS A 764 -10.67 2.40 19.12
CA LYS A 764 -11.45 2.14 20.35
C LYS A 764 -12.32 0.90 20.25
N ASP A 765 -12.38 0.31 19.07
CA ASP A 765 -13.18 -0.84 18.79
C ASP A 765 -12.37 -2.13 18.83
N PHE A 766 -13.08 -3.22 19.07
CA PHE A 766 -12.49 -4.54 19.07
C PHE A 766 -13.51 -5.57 18.58
N THR A 767 -12.99 -6.57 17.90
CA THR A 767 -13.70 -7.81 17.56
C THR A 767 -12.88 -8.98 18.05
N SER A 768 -13.55 -10.06 18.43
CA SER A 768 -12.89 -11.32 18.81
C SER A 768 -13.86 -12.49 18.65
N THR A 769 -13.35 -13.59 18.14
CA THR A 769 -14.00 -14.90 18.15
C THR A 769 -13.11 -15.83 18.95
N TYR A 770 -13.66 -16.48 19.97
CA TYR A 770 -12.90 -17.39 20.82
C TYR A 770 -13.61 -18.73 20.94
N TYR A 771 -12.85 -19.81 20.75
CA TYR A 771 -13.34 -21.19 20.69
C TYR A 771 -13.16 -21.88 22.04
N PHE A 772 -14.15 -22.68 22.44
CA PHE A 772 -14.23 -23.34 23.73
C PHE A 772 -14.13 -24.86 23.66
N ASN A 773 -14.00 -25.44 22.48
CA ASN A 773 -13.67 -26.84 22.28
C ASN A 773 -12.85 -26.99 21.00
N GLY A 774 -12.15 -28.11 20.89
CA GLY A 774 -11.20 -28.35 19.82
C GLY A 774 -10.84 -29.82 19.68
N VAL A 775 -9.73 -30.10 19.00
CA VAL A 775 -9.19 -31.45 18.79
C VAL A 775 -8.54 -32.03 20.04
N TYR A 776 -8.11 -31.16 20.96
CA TYR A 776 -7.62 -31.56 22.27
C TYR A 776 -8.71 -31.34 23.32
N PRO A 777 -8.96 -32.32 24.20
CA PRO A 777 -9.81 -32.08 25.36
C PRO A 777 -9.15 -31.04 26.28
N SER A 778 -9.99 -30.26 26.98
CA SER A 778 -9.54 -29.18 27.85
C SER A 778 -10.16 -29.31 29.23
N GLN A 779 -9.34 -29.24 30.27
CA GLN A 779 -9.85 -29.15 31.64
C GLN A 779 -10.52 -27.82 31.91
N GLN A 780 -10.01 -26.74 31.35
CA GLN A 780 -10.56 -25.40 31.54
C GLN A 780 -10.16 -24.48 30.39
N THR A 781 -11.16 -23.83 29.81
CA THR A 781 -10.98 -22.77 28.82
C THR A 781 -11.69 -21.51 29.29
N ILE A 782 -11.01 -20.36 29.25
CA ILE A 782 -11.46 -19.07 29.78
C ILE A 782 -11.27 -17.98 28.73
N PHE A 783 -12.34 -17.27 28.41
CA PHE A 783 -12.28 -16.01 27.67
C PHE A 783 -12.73 -14.87 28.57
N GLY A 784 -11.93 -13.80 28.69
CA GLY A 784 -12.24 -12.66 29.55
C GLY A 784 -12.11 -11.32 28.82
N ILE A 785 -12.99 -10.38 29.14
CA ILE A 785 -12.92 -9.00 28.64
C ILE A 785 -13.08 -8.03 29.81
N ILE A 786 -12.04 -7.22 30.01
CA ILE A 786 -12.03 -6.06 30.89
C ILE A 786 -12.29 -4.82 30.03
N SER A 787 -13.32 -4.06 30.37
CA SER A 787 -13.72 -2.88 29.60
C SER A 787 -14.06 -1.69 30.52
N PRO A 788 -13.82 -0.45 30.07
CA PRO A 788 -14.38 0.74 30.71
C PRO A 788 -15.90 0.64 30.83
N LYS A 789 -16.48 1.32 31.81
CA LYS A 789 -17.91 1.19 32.15
C LYS A 789 -18.83 1.59 30.99
N GLU A 790 -18.37 2.55 30.21
CA GLU A 790 -19.03 3.18 29.07
C GLU A 790 -18.93 2.38 27.77
N ILE A 791 -18.02 1.40 27.70
CA ILE A 791 -17.87 0.57 26.50
C ILE A 791 -18.92 -0.56 26.53
N THR A 792 -19.72 -0.61 25.47
CA THR A 792 -20.68 -1.68 25.20
C THR A 792 -20.27 -2.43 23.94
N PHE A 793 -20.48 -3.74 23.92
CA PHE A 793 -20.23 -4.59 22.76
C PHE A 793 -21.34 -5.64 22.63
N ALA A 794 -21.63 -6.04 21.39
CA ALA A 794 -22.51 -7.15 21.10
C ALA A 794 -21.77 -8.48 21.34
N GLN A 795 -22.52 -9.52 21.72
CA GLN A 795 -22.01 -10.89 21.82
C GLN A 795 -22.93 -11.86 21.09
N ASN A 796 -22.36 -12.91 20.52
CA ASN A 796 -23.08 -14.04 19.95
C ASN A 796 -22.43 -15.35 20.41
N ILE A 797 -23.24 -16.34 20.77
CA ILE A 797 -22.77 -17.65 21.26
C ILE A 797 -23.31 -18.71 20.31
N LEU A 798 -22.42 -19.49 19.71
CA LEU A 798 -22.77 -20.50 18.71
C LEU A 798 -22.37 -21.90 19.16
N ASN A 799 -23.10 -22.89 18.65
CA ASN A 799 -22.86 -24.34 18.81
C ASN A 799 -22.87 -24.90 20.24
N GLY A 800 -23.36 -24.15 21.22
CA GLY A 800 -23.54 -24.64 22.59
C GLY A 800 -23.74 -23.54 23.60
N ALA A 801 -24.18 -23.89 24.81
CA ALA A 801 -24.29 -22.92 25.89
C ALA A 801 -22.91 -22.65 26.53
N ILE A 802 -22.55 -21.38 26.63
CA ILE A 802 -21.31 -20.92 27.27
C ILE A 802 -21.69 -19.81 28.25
N PRO A 803 -21.85 -20.11 29.56
CA PRO A 803 -22.36 -19.14 30.51
C PRO A 803 -21.37 -18.00 30.72
N ALA A 804 -21.86 -16.76 30.65
CA ALA A 804 -21.10 -15.56 31.00
C ALA A 804 -21.18 -15.28 32.51
N LYS A 805 -20.08 -14.84 33.10
CA LYS A 805 -19.98 -14.28 34.45
C LYS A 805 -19.61 -12.81 34.33
N THR A 806 -20.24 -11.95 35.13
CA THR A 806 -19.94 -10.52 35.15
C THR A 806 -19.56 -10.08 36.55
N SER A 807 -18.50 -9.29 36.66
CA SER A 807 -18.08 -8.65 37.90
C SER A 807 -17.51 -7.25 37.62
N LYS A 808 -17.10 -6.55 38.69
CA LYS A 808 -16.40 -5.27 38.59
C LYS A 808 -15.01 -5.41 39.17
N ILE A 809 -14.02 -4.84 38.48
CA ILE A 809 -12.64 -4.71 38.96
C ILE A 809 -12.21 -3.26 38.83
N ASN A 810 -11.79 -2.62 39.93
CA ASN A 810 -11.36 -1.21 39.96
C ASN A 810 -12.29 -0.22 39.20
N GLY A 811 -13.60 -0.39 39.33
CA GLY A 811 -14.59 0.48 38.66
C GLY A 811 -14.88 0.14 37.19
N ARG A 812 -14.24 -0.90 36.64
CA ARG A 812 -14.38 -1.39 35.27
C ARG A 812 -15.22 -2.66 35.20
N ASN A 813 -15.80 -2.95 34.04
CA ASN A 813 -16.58 -4.16 33.81
C ASN A 813 -15.63 -5.31 33.46
N TYR A 814 -15.82 -6.47 34.08
CA TYR A 814 -15.21 -7.72 33.66
C TYR A 814 -16.31 -8.71 33.29
N ILE A 815 -16.28 -9.20 32.06
CA ILE A 815 -17.15 -10.29 31.58
C ILE A 815 -16.23 -11.45 31.22
N SER A 816 -16.54 -12.65 31.69
CA SER A 816 -15.84 -13.86 31.28
C SER A 816 -16.77 -15.00 30.94
N TRP A 817 -16.33 -15.82 30.01
CA TRP A 817 -16.95 -17.06 29.61
C TRP A 817 -16.01 -18.19 29.97
N GLU A 818 -16.54 -19.24 30.58
CA GLU A 818 -15.75 -20.34 31.12
C GLU A 818 -16.44 -21.67 30.87
N LYS A 819 -15.68 -22.67 30.40
CA LYS A 819 -16.08 -24.07 30.40
C LYS A 819 -14.99 -24.93 31.06
N LYS A 820 -15.42 -26.03 31.67
CA LYS A 820 -14.55 -27.03 32.31
C LYS A 820 -14.86 -28.42 31.77
N ASN A 821 -13.89 -29.32 31.86
CA ASN A 821 -14.01 -30.73 31.46
C ASN A 821 -14.61 -30.87 30.06
N ILE A 822 -14.00 -30.14 29.13
CA ILE A 822 -14.40 -30.02 27.74
C ILE A 822 -13.87 -31.25 27.01
N LEU A 823 -14.78 -32.05 26.48
CA LEU A 823 -14.43 -33.20 25.67
C LEU A 823 -13.93 -32.75 24.29
N THR A 824 -13.11 -33.59 23.66
CA THR A 824 -12.71 -33.38 22.27
C THR A 824 -13.95 -33.39 21.36
N MET A 825 -13.88 -32.61 20.28
CA MET A 825 -14.85 -32.73 19.20
C MET A 825 -14.74 -34.09 18.53
N PRO A 826 -15.86 -34.68 18.05
CA PRO A 826 -15.80 -35.86 17.20
C PRO A 826 -14.81 -35.67 16.05
N LEU A 827 -14.09 -36.74 15.69
CA LEU A 827 -13.13 -36.74 14.59
C LEU A 827 -13.74 -36.08 13.35
N TYR A 828 -12.97 -35.19 12.72
CA TYR A 828 -13.44 -34.46 11.56
C TYR A 828 -13.67 -35.43 10.39
N GLU A 829 -14.91 -35.47 9.91
CA GLU A 829 -15.34 -36.40 8.86
C GLU A 829 -15.13 -35.76 7.48
N ASN A 830 -14.78 -36.57 6.46
CA ASN A 830 -14.63 -36.08 5.08
C ASN A 830 -15.87 -35.30 4.63
N TYR A 831 -15.67 -34.15 3.99
CA TYR A 831 -16.75 -33.26 3.54
C TYR A 831 -17.62 -32.69 4.68
N ALA A 832 -17.16 -32.70 5.94
CA ALA A 832 -17.85 -31.93 6.98
C ALA A 832 -17.70 -30.41 6.72
N PRO A 833 -18.65 -29.57 7.21
CA PRO A 833 -18.50 -28.12 7.20
C PRO A 833 -17.22 -27.68 7.92
N ASN A 834 -16.73 -26.48 7.61
CA ASN A 834 -15.50 -25.93 8.19
C ASN A 834 -15.46 -26.14 9.72
N TYR A 835 -14.33 -26.68 10.19
CA TYR A 835 -14.12 -27.07 11.58
C TYR A 835 -14.48 -25.96 12.59
N TYR A 836 -14.11 -24.71 12.30
CA TYR A 836 -14.33 -23.59 13.20
C TYR A 836 -15.81 -23.19 13.31
N ASP A 837 -16.59 -23.39 12.25
CA ASP A 837 -18.04 -23.16 12.27
C ASP A 837 -18.79 -24.19 13.11
N LEU A 838 -18.18 -25.34 13.42
CA LEU A 838 -18.75 -26.40 14.25
C LEU A 838 -18.39 -26.25 15.74
N ALA A 839 -17.33 -25.49 16.05
CA ALA A 839 -16.83 -25.31 17.41
C ALA A 839 -17.76 -24.42 18.26
N ASN A 840 -17.79 -24.69 19.56
CA ASN A 840 -18.39 -23.83 20.57
C ASN A 840 -17.63 -22.51 20.59
N GLN A 841 -18.30 -21.40 20.32
CA GLN A 841 -17.62 -20.13 20.18
C GLN A 841 -18.39 -18.98 20.81
N VAL A 842 -17.63 -18.03 21.35
CA VAL A 842 -18.09 -16.71 21.77
C VAL A 842 -17.54 -15.71 20.79
N GLN A 843 -18.43 -14.96 20.15
CA GLN A 843 -18.09 -13.85 19.27
C GLN A 843 -18.47 -12.55 19.95
N VAL A 844 -17.60 -11.55 19.87
CA VAL A 844 -17.83 -10.21 20.41
C VAL A 844 -17.44 -9.15 19.39
N SER A 845 -18.20 -8.05 19.35
CA SER A 845 -17.86 -6.88 18.56
C SER A 845 -18.36 -5.60 19.22
N SER A 846 -17.49 -4.60 19.34
CA SER A 846 -17.88 -3.24 19.70
C SER A 846 -18.23 -2.37 18.49
N ILE A 847 -17.91 -2.83 17.27
CA ILE A 847 -18.28 -2.13 16.03
C ILE A 847 -19.81 -2.16 15.92
N LYS A 848 -20.42 -0.99 15.74
CA LYS A 848 -21.87 -0.84 15.85
C LYS A 848 -22.62 -1.41 14.65
N THR A 849 -22.14 -1.12 13.44
CA THR A 849 -22.86 -1.47 12.22
C THR A 849 -21.92 -1.93 11.10
N TRP A 850 -22.45 -2.71 10.16
CA TRP A 850 -21.78 -3.02 8.90
C TRP A 850 -21.56 -1.78 8.02
N GLY A 851 -22.42 -0.77 8.17
CA GLY A 851 -22.26 0.52 7.49
C GLY A 851 -21.00 1.28 7.91
N ASP A 852 -20.58 1.16 9.18
CA ASP A 852 -19.31 1.73 9.64
C ASP A 852 -18.12 1.11 8.91
N ILE A 853 -18.15 -0.20 8.68
CA ILE A 853 -17.11 -0.95 7.94
C ILE A 853 -17.16 -0.63 6.45
N ALA A 854 -18.34 -0.56 5.85
CA ALA A 854 -18.50 -0.20 4.44
C ALA A 854 -17.98 1.23 4.17
N ASN A 855 -18.33 2.20 5.01
CA ASN A 855 -17.81 3.57 4.91
C ASN A 855 -16.30 3.64 5.15
N TRP A 856 -15.79 2.91 6.14
CA TRP A 856 -14.35 2.79 6.38
C TRP A 856 -13.60 2.29 5.14
N TYR A 857 -14.07 1.20 4.53
CA TYR A 857 -13.42 0.63 3.35
C TYR A 857 -13.58 1.53 2.12
N ALA A 858 -14.75 2.16 1.92
CA ALA A 858 -14.97 3.12 0.84
C ALA A 858 -13.98 4.29 0.93
N ASP A 859 -13.82 4.89 2.12
CA ASP A 859 -12.86 5.96 2.35
C ASP A 859 -11.43 5.49 2.06
N LEU A 860 -11.08 4.28 2.50
CA LEU A 860 -9.77 3.68 2.28
C LEU A 860 -9.44 3.54 0.79
N VAL A 861 -10.41 3.18 -0.06
CA VAL A 861 -10.19 2.90 -1.50
C VAL A 861 -10.38 4.14 -2.38
N LYS A 862 -11.13 5.15 -1.95
CA LYS A 862 -11.59 6.29 -2.78
C LYS A 862 -10.49 7.02 -3.56
N LYS A 863 -9.30 7.21 -2.99
CA LYS A 863 -8.17 7.83 -3.71
C LYS A 863 -7.61 6.90 -4.79
N ASN A 864 -7.60 5.60 -4.52
CA ASN A 864 -6.92 4.63 -5.35
C ASN A 864 -7.77 4.18 -6.53
N ILE A 865 -9.08 4.40 -6.52
CA ILE A 865 -9.94 4.07 -7.67
C ILE A 865 -9.90 5.11 -8.81
N LYS A 866 -9.38 6.32 -8.55
CA LYS A 866 -9.35 7.40 -9.56
C LYS A 866 -8.51 6.98 -10.78
N MET A 867 -9.02 7.26 -11.97
CA MET A 867 -8.33 7.03 -13.23
C MET A 867 -7.32 8.15 -13.51
N ASP A 868 -6.05 7.79 -13.65
CA ASP A 868 -5.03 8.66 -14.22
C ASP A 868 -4.86 8.38 -15.73
N LYS A 869 -3.89 9.03 -16.38
CA LYS A 869 -3.69 8.88 -17.83
C LYS A 869 -3.38 7.47 -18.30
N VAL A 870 -2.65 6.67 -17.53
CA VAL A 870 -2.37 5.28 -17.91
C VAL A 870 -3.68 4.51 -17.96
N ALA A 871 -4.52 4.68 -16.93
CA ALA A 871 -5.84 4.07 -16.89
C ALA A 871 -6.77 4.58 -18.00
N GLU A 872 -6.77 5.89 -18.29
CA GLU A 872 -7.57 6.49 -19.38
C GLU A 872 -7.12 6.00 -20.77
N LYS A 873 -5.80 5.87 -21.01
CA LYS A 873 -5.26 5.31 -22.25
C LYS A 873 -5.69 3.85 -22.42
N THR A 874 -5.61 3.07 -21.35
CA THR A 874 -6.12 1.68 -21.34
C THR A 874 -7.63 1.63 -21.58
N TYR A 875 -8.42 2.49 -20.93
CA TYR A 875 -9.86 2.56 -21.17
C TYR A 875 -10.18 2.83 -22.64
N ALA A 876 -9.45 3.75 -23.29
CA ALA A 876 -9.58 4.01 -24.72
C ALA A 876 -9.18 2.80 -25.59
N GLN A 877 -8.23 1.94 -25.15
CA GLN A 877 -7.91 0.68 -25.82
C GLN A 877 -9.02 -0.36 -25.68
N ILE A 878 -9.68 -0.42 -24.52
CA ILE A 878 -10.81 -1.32 -24.27
C ILE A 878 -12.05 -0.87 -25.08
N PHE A 879 -12.25 0.45 -25.19
CA PHE A 879 -13.41 1.08 -25.84
C PHE A 879 -13.01 2.07 -26.95
N PRO A 880 -12.39 1.61 -28.07
CA PRO A 880 -11.88 2.51 -29.12
C PRO A 880 -12.97 3.32 -29.82
N GLU A 881 -14.21 2.79 -29.87
CA GLU A 881 -15.38 3.46 -30.45
C GLU A 881 -16.29 4.10 -29.37
N GLY A 882 -15.84 4.12 -28.11
CA GLY A 882 -16.62 4.55 -26.94
C GLY A 882 -17.57 3.47 -26.39
N ALA A 883 -17.90 3.57 -25.11
CA ALA A 883 -18.74 2.58 -24.41
C ALA A 883 -20.25 2.80 -24.56
N SER A 884 -20.71 3.98 -24.98
CA SER A 884 -22.13 4.40 -24.87
C SER A 884 -23.12 3.57 -25.71
N LYS A 885 -22.66 2.95 -26.81
CA LYS A 885 -23.49 2.12 -27.70
C LYS A 885 -23.49 0.63 -27.34
N LEU A 886 -22.69 0.22 -26.36
CA LEU A 886 -22.56 -1.17 -25.95
C LEU A 886 -23.61 -1.50 -24.88
N SER A 887 -24.05 -2.76 -24.84
CA SER A 887 -24.88 -3.26 -23.73
C SER A 887 -24.06 -3.30 -22.45
N ASP A 888 -24.73 -3.31 -21.30
CA ASP A 888 -24.03 -3.38 -20.01
C ASP A 888 -23.17 -4.64 -19.88
N GLU A 889 -23.68 -5.76 -20.42
CA GLU A 889 -22.96 -7.04 -20.45
C GLU A 889 -21.72 -7.00 -21.33
N GLU A 890 -21.80 -6.37 -22.51
CA GLU A 890 -20.65 -6.21 -23.41
C GLU A 890 -19.57 -5.31 -22.80
N LYS A 891 -19.98 -4.22 -22.12
CA LYS A 891 -19.04 -3.36 -21.38
C LYS A 891 -18.30 -4.15 -20.29
N ALA A 892 -19.05 -4.89 -19.46
CA ALA A 892 -18.49 -5.69 -18.39
C ALA A 892 -17.56 -6.80 -18.92
N TYR A 893 -17.96 -7.49 -19.99
CA TYR A 893 -17.18 -8.53 -20.64
C TYR A 893 -15.84 -8.00 -21.18
N ARG A 894 -15.82 -6.84 -21.83
CA ARG A 894 -14.58 -6.24 -22.35
C ARG A 894 -13.59 -5.86 -21.25
N ILE A 895 -14.09 -5.32 -20.14
CA ILE A 895 -13.27 -4.99 -18.97
C ILE A 895 -12.72 -6.27 -18.34
N TYR A 896 -13.57 -7.26 -18.10
CA TYR A 896 -13.19 -8.59 -17.60
C TYR A 896 -12.09 -9.23 -18.46
N LYS A 897 -12.33 -9.31 -19.77
CA LYS A 897 -11.40 -9.86 -20.75
C LYS A 897 -10.05 -9.14 -20.74
N TYR A 898 -10.05 -7.81 -20.69
CA TYR A 898 -8.80 -7.04 -20.63
C TYR A 898 -7.99 -7.41 -19.38
N ILE A 899 -8.64 -7.40 -18.21
CA ILE A 899 -7.97 -7.69 -16.94
C ILE A 899 -7.38 -9.10 -16.96
N GLU A 900 -8.17 -10.11 -17.31
CA GLU A 900 -7.73 -11.51 -17.27
C GLU A 900 -6.67 -11.86 -18.32
N ASP A 901 -6.65 -11.15 -19.46
CA ASP A 901 -5.62 -11.32 -20.50
C ASP A 901 -4.32 -10.62 -20.15
N ASN A 902 -4.37 -9.46 -19.48
CA ASN A 902 -3.20 -8.57 -19.35
C ASN A 902 -2.60 -8.53 -17.95
N ILE A 903 -3.35 -8.91 -16.92
CA ILE A 903 -2.94 -8.83 -15.51
C ILE A 903 -2.80 -10.25 -14.94
N THR A 904 -1.72 -10.50 -14.21
CA THR A 904 -1.49 -11.77 -13.52
C THR A 904 -1.82 -11.61 -12.04
N TYR A 905 -2.68 -12.48 -11.52
CA TYR A 905 -3.03 -12.49 -10.11
C TYR A 905 -1.84 -12.93 -9.23
N SER A 906 -1.61 -12.25 -8.11
CA SER A 906 -0.55 -12.61 -7.15
C SER A 906 -0.96 -12.30 -5.71
N SER A 907 -0.99 -13.32 -4.84
CA SER A 907 -1.31 -13.20 -3.42
C SER A 907 -0.09 -13.48 -2.54
N LEU A 908 0.84 -12.52 -2.46
CA LEU A 908 2.05 -12.63 -1.61
C LEU A 908 2.04 -11.57 -0.51
N ASP A 909 2.10 -11.98 0.75
CA ASP A 909 1.94 -11.10 1.93
C ASP A 909 2.83 -9.85 1.91
N PHE A 910 4.10 -9.95 1.47
CA PHE A 910 5.01 -8.80 1.43
C PHE A 910 4.69 -7.78 0.33
N ARG A 911 3.85 -8.16 -0.66
CA ARG A 911 3.36 -7.27 -1.72
C ARG A 911 1.96 -6.74 -1.44
N GLN A 912 1.22 -7.37 -0.53
CA GLN A 912 -0.14 -6.98 -0.19
C GLN A 912 -0.13 -5.85 0.82
N SER A 913 -0.70 -4.71 0.44
CA SER A 913 -1.03 -3.64 1.37
C SER A 913 -2.33 -3.98 2.12
N GLY A 914 -2.35 -5.03 2.97
CA GLY A 914 -3.51 -5.42 3.79
C GLY A 914 -4.87 -5.15 3.11
N TYR A 915 -5.51 -4.04 3.49
CA TYR A 915 -6.81 -3.57 2.99
C TYR A 915 -6.78 -2.55 1.82
N VAL A 916 -5.66 -1.86 1.59
CA VAL A 916 -5.55 -0.78 0.58
C VAL A 916 -5.22 -1.37 -0.80
N PRO A 917 -6.02 -1.17 -1.85
CA PRO A 917 -5.68 -1.63 -3.21
C PRO A 917 -4.65 -0.71 -3.88
N GLN A 918 -3.97 -1.19 -4.90
CA GLN A 918 -3.14 -0.38 -5.80
C GLN A 918 -4.01 0.55 -6.66
N LYS A 919 -3.41 1.62 -7.18
CA LYS A 919 -4.04 2.45 -8.23
C LYS A 919 -4.17 1.65 -9.54
N PRO A 920 -5.23 1.83 -10.34
CA PRO A 920 -5.42 1.21 -11.65
C PRO A 920 -4.17 1.25 -12.54
N SER A 921 -3.46 2.37 -12.60
CA SER A 921 -2.24 2.52 -13.39
C SER A 921 -1.09 1.65 -12.93
N LYS A 922 -0.92 1.46 -11.62
CA LYS A 922 0.11 0.60 -11.07
C LYS A 922 -0.19 -0.86 -11.40
N THR A 923 -1.45 -1.28 -11.28
CA THR A 923 -1.89 -2.62 -11.71
C THR A 923 -1.66 -2.83 -13.20
N ILE A 924 -2.02 -1.85 -14.05
CA ILE A 924 -1.81 -1.90 -15.51
C ILE A 924 -0.32 -1.97 -15.87
N ASN A 925 0.51 -1.11 -15.28
CA ASN A 925 1.93 -1.01 -15.62
C ASN A 925 2.73 -2.23 -15.15
N THR A 926 2.47 -2.71 -13.94
CA THR A 926 3.16 -3.89 -13.39
C THR A 926 2.64 -5.20 -13.96
N LYS A 927 1.43 -5.19 -14.56
CA LYS A 927 0.70 -6.37 -15.03
C LYS A 927 0.48 -7.42 -13.93
N LEU A 928 0.43 -6.95 -12.68
CA LEU A 928 0.32 -7.76 -11.48
C LEU A 928 -0.67 -7.11 -10.51
N GLY A 929 -1.49 -7.91 -9.84
CA GLY A 929 -2.40 -7.42 -8.79
C GLY A 929 -2.99 -8.55 -7.96
N ASP A 930 -3.38 -8.24 -6.73
CA ASP A 930 -4.20 -9.14 -5.90
C ASP A 930 -5.71 -8.87 -6.11
N CYS A 931 -6.57 -9.49 -5.28
CA CYS A 931 -8.02 -9.50 -5.48
C CYS A 931 -8.65 -8.10 -5.40
N LYS A 932 -8.17 -7.26 -4.49
CA LYS A 932 -8.63 -5.87 -4.34
C LYS A 932 -8.08 -4.97 -5.45
N ASP A 933 -6.87 -5.24 -5.95
CA ASP A 933 -6.26 -4.49 -7.06
C ASP A 933 -7.06 -4.66 -8.36
N VAL A 934 -7.33 -5.91 -8.75
CA VAL A 934 -8.07 -6.21 -9.99
C VAL A 934 -9.54 -5.80 -9.88
N SER A 935 -10.15 -5.92 -8.71
CA SER A 935 -11.51 -5.45 -8.45
C SER A 935 -11.60 -3.92 -8.53
N THR A 936 -10.63 -3.20 -7.96
CA THR A 936 -10.57 -1.73 -8.05
C THR A 936 -10.39 -1.26 -9.48
N LEU A 937 -9.51 -1.92 -10.25
CA LEU A 937 -9.33 -1.65 -11.68
C LEU A 937 -10.63 -1.88 -12.46
N PHE A 938 -11.35 -2.97 -12.20
CA PHE A 938 -12.63 -3.24 -12.85
C PHE A 938 -13.66 -2.16 -12.53
N VAL A 939 -13.84 -1.81 -11.25
CA VAL A 939 -14.84 -0.80 -10.84
C VAL A 939 -14.51 0.56 -11.44
N ALA A 940 -13.24 0.99 -11.45
CA ALA A 940 -12.81 2.24 -12.08
C ALA A 940 -13.18 2.30 -13.59
N MET A 941 -12.89 1.22 -14.32
CA MET A 941 -13.22 1.12 -15.76
C MET A 941 -14.73 1.05 -15.99
N ALA A 942 -15.46 0.35 -15.11
CA ALA A 942 -16.90 0.19 -15.18
C ALA A 942 -17.63 1.52 -14.95
N GLU A 943 -17.25 2.28 -13.91
CA GLU A 943 -17.79 3.61 -13.63
C GLU A 943 -17.61 4.55 -14.83
N LYS A 944 -16.40 4.56 -15.43
CA LYS A 944 -16.12 5.34 -16.66
C LYS A 944 -16.97 4.90 -17.86
N ALA A 945 -17.28 3.61 -17.98
CA ALA A 945 -18.16 3.06 -19.00
C ALA A 945 -19.67 3.31 -18.73
N GLY A 946 -20.00 3.95 -17.61
CA GLY A 946 -21.38 4.18 -17.16
C GLY A 946 -22.06 2.92 -16.61
N LEU A 947 -21.29 1.93 -16.16
CA LEU A 947 -21.77 0.76 -15.45
C LEU A 947 -21.78 1.01 -13.94
N LYS A 948 -22.87 0.63 -13.27
CA LYS A 948 -22.92 0.63 -11.81
C LYS A 948 -22.20 -0.62 -11.27
N ALA A 949 -21.06 -0.41 -10.65
CA ALA A 949 -20.25 -1.46 -10.03
C ALA A 949 -19.84 -1.07 -8.60
N ASN A 950 -19.69 -2.08 -7.74
CA ASN A 950 -19.28 -1.92 -6.36
C ASN A 950 -18.22 -2.97 -6.01
N LEU A 951 -17.29 -2.59 -5.12
CA LEU A 951 -16.42 -3.56 -4.46
C LEU A 951 -17.24 -4.41 -3.49
N VAL A 952 -16.85 -5.67 -3.36
CA VAL A 952 -17.52 -6.63 -2.47
C VAL A 952 -16.46 -7.31 -1.64
N LEU A 953 -16.46 -7.07 -0.34
CA LEU A 953 -15.63 -7.80 0.62
C LEU A 953 -16.30 -9.15 0.90
N VAL A 954 -15.53 -10.23 0.86
CA VAL A 954 -16.04 -11.60 0.96
C VAL A 954 -15.29 -12.36 2.05
N LEU A 955 -16.04 -13.13 2.83
CA LEU A 955 -15.53 -14.30 3.53
C LEU A 955 -15.94 -15.52 2.72
N THR A 956 -14.97 -16.15 2.07
CA THR A 956 -15.22 -17.31 1.19
C THR A 956 -15.73 -18.50 2.01
N ALA A 957 -16.63 -19.29 1.43
CA ALA A 957 -17.36 -20.35 2.14
C ALA A 957 -16.42 -21.46 2.69
N ASP A 958 -15.30 -21.71 2.01
CA ASP A 958 -14.25 -22.65 2.44
C ASP A 958 -13.48 -22.19 3.69
N ASN A 959 -13.57 -20.91 4.06
CA ASN A 959 -13.00 -20.34 5.28
C ASN A 959 -14.02 -20.28 6.44
N GLY A 960 -15.17 -20.92 6.28
CA GLY A 960 -16.29 -20.83 7.20
C GLY A 960 -17.16 -19.59 6.93
N THR A 961 -18.30 -19.52 7.60
CA THR A 961 -19.33 -18.51 7.37
C THR A 961 -19.81 -17.85 8.66
N GLU A 962 -19.46 -18.41 9.81
CA GLU A 962 -19.97 -17.93 11.10
C GLU A 962 -19.13 -16.79 11.69
N SER A 963 -17.93 -16.50 11.19
CA SER A 963 -17.08 -15.42 11.73
C SER A 963 -17.59 -13.99 11.46
N LEU A 964 -18.67 -13.85 10.66
CA LEU A 964 -19.33 -12.58 10.31
C LEU A 964 -20.78 -12.50 10.84
N THR A 965 -21.13 -13.16 11.95
CA THR A 965 -22.48 -12.96 12.55
C THR A 965 -22.63 -11.60 13.25
N LEU A 966 -21.53 -10.96 13.63
CA LEU A 966 -21.47 -9.60 14.19
C LEU A 966 -20.56 -8.72 13.33
N PRO A 967 -20.76 -7.38 13.29
CA PRO A 967 -19.90 -6.46 12.54
C PRO A 967 -18.40 -6.70 12.82
N SER A 968 -17.65 -7.10 11.80
CA SER A 968 -16.20 -7.31 11.90
C SER A 968 -15.51 -7.11 10.56
N ILE A 969 -14.19 -6.88 10.60
CA ILE A 969 -13.36 -6.66 9.40
C ILE A 969 -12.77 -7.97 8.85
N ASN A 970 -13.25 -9.14 9.29
CA ASN A 970 -12.69 -10.46 9.00
C ASN A 970 -13.09 -11.00 7.61
N PHE A 971 -12.81 -10.23 6.56
CA PHE A 971 -12.97 -10.66 5.17
C PHE A 971 -11.62 -11.20 4.64
N ASN A 972 -11.66 -12.20 3.77
CA ASN A 972 -10.45 -12.82 3.20
C ASN A 972 -10.33 -12.63 1.68
N HIS A 973 -11.34 -12.06 1.02
CA HIS A 973 -11.35 -11.89 -0.43
C HIS A 973 -12.10 -10.63 -0.88
N CYS A 974 -11.87 -10.18 -2.11
CA CYS A 974 -12.53 -9.03 -2.73
C CYS A 974 -12.91 -9.32 -4.18
N ILE A 975 -14.17 -9.07 -4.53
CA ILE A 975 -14.73 -9.24 -5.89
C ILE A 975 -15.55 -8.01 -6.30
N VAL A 976 -16.24 -8.08 -7.46
CA VAL A 976 -17.11 -6.99 -7.95
C VAL A 976 -18.57 -7.41 -8.01
N LYS A 977 -19.46 -6.52 -7.56
CA LYS A 977 -20.90 -6.56 -7.91
C LYS A 977 -21.13 -5.59 -9.05
N VAL A 978 -21.69 -6.05 -10.18
CA VAL A 978 -22.07 -5.21 -11.32
C VAL A 978 -23.56 -5.37 -11.62
N ASN A 979 -24.24 -4.25 -11.85
CA ASN A 979 -25.61 -4.26 -12.35
C ASN A 979 -25.61 -4.29 -13.87
N MET A 980 -26.14 -5.36 -14.46
CA MET A 980 -26.30 -5.51 -15.92
C MET A 980 -27.78 -5.67 -16.23
N ALA A 981 -28.36 -4.69 -16.95
CA ALA A 981 -29.78 -4.69 -17.32
C ALA A 981 -30.74 -4.94 -16.13
N GLY A 982 -30.46 -4.34 -14.97
CA GLY A 982 -31.28 -4.47 -13.75
C GLY A 982 -31.00 -5.73 -12.93
N LYS A 983 -30.08 -6.60 -13.36
CA LYS A 983 -29.70 -7.82 -12.64
C LYS A 983 -28.33 -7.68 -11.98
N GLU A 984 -28.24 -8.05 -10.71
CA GLU A 984 -26.97 -8.09 -9.98
C GLU A 984 -26.17 -9.33 -10.37
N ASN A 985 -24.91 -9.13 -10.74
CA ASN A 985 -23.96 -10.19 -11.05
C ASN A 985 -22.71 -9.98 -10.20
N PHE A 986 -22.13 -11.08 -9.73
CA PHE A 986 -20.90 -11.09 -8.96
C PHE A 986 -19.79 -11.64 -9.85
N ILE A 987 -18.76 -10.85 -10.08
CA ILE A 987 -17.67 -11.14 -11.02
C ILE A 987 -16.41 -11.40 -10.21
N GLU A 988 -15.92 -12.63 -10.29
CA GLU A 988 -14.62 -13.06 -9.80
C GLU A 988 -13.54 -12.72 -10.84
N LEU A 989 -12.38 -12.22 -10.41
CA LEU A 989 -11.31 -11.64 -11.23
C LEU A 989 -9.92 -12.23 -10.93
N THR A 990 -9.84 -13.27 -10.10
CA THR A 990 -8.56 -13.87 -9.69
C THR A 990 -8.24 -15.18 -10.39
N ASN A 991 -9.02 -15.57 -11.40
CA ASN A 991 -8.78 -16.76 -12.18
C ASN A 991 -8.92 -16.47 -13.68
N ARG A 992 -7.76 -16.29 -14.32
CA ARG A 992 -7.68 -15.95 -15.75
C ARG A 992 -8.16 -17.00 -16.71
N TYR A 993 -8.44 -18.22 -16.26
CA TYR A 993 -8.99 -19.29 -17.09
C TYR A 993 -10.49 -19.44 -16.90
N MET A 994 -11.12 -18.67 -16.00
CA MET A 994 -12.53 -18.81 -15.69
C MET A 994 -13.42 -18.13 -16.75
N PRO A 995 -14.58 -18.72 -17.11
CA PRO A 995 -15.56 -18.06 -17.96
C PRO A 995 -16.16 -16.79 -17.35
N PHE A 996 -16.55 -15.84 -18.21
CA PHE A 996 -17.28 -14.67 -17.75
C PHE A 996 -18.63 -15.09 -17.12
N LYS A 997 -18.96 -14.52 -15.96
CA LYS A 997 -20.14 -14.85 -15.13
C LYS A 997 -20.15 -16.26 -14.51
N ALA A 998 -19.04 -17.01 -14.59
CA ALA A 998 -18.89 -18.19 -13.74
C ALA A 998 -18.56 -17.77 -12.29
N MET A 999 -18.87 -18.66 -11.36
CA MET A 999 -18.66 -18.46 -9.93
C MET A 999 -17.97 -19.70 -9.37
N PRO A 1000 -16.79 -19.58 -8.74
CA PRO A 1000 -16.16 -20.70 -8.06
C PRO A 1000 -16.97 -21.12 -6.83
N LEU A 1001 -16.84 -22.37 -6.41
CA LEU A 1001 -17.58 -22.91 -5.26
C LEU A 1001 -17.28 -22.18 -3.95
N SER A 1002 -16.07 -21.63 -3.79
CA SER A 1002 -15.71 -20.81 -2.63
C SER A 1002 -16.57 -19.54 -2.48
N LEU A 1003 -17.27 -19.10 -3.54
CA LEU A 1003 -18.22 -17.98 -3.50
C LEU A 1003 -19.68 -18.41 -3.39
N TYR A 1004 -19.99 -19.70 -3.49
CA TYR A 1004 -21.37 -20.17 -3.40
C TYR A 1004 -21.92 -19.95 -1.98
N LYS A 1005 -22.95 -19.09 -1.87
CA LYS A 1005 -23.55 -18.66 -0.59
C LYS A 1005 -22.55 -18.05 0.42
N ALA A 1006 -21.35 -17.67 -0.02
CA ALA A 1006 -20.34 -17.02 0.81
C ALA A 1006 -20.89 -15.70 1.41
N LYS A 1007 -20.38 -15.33 2.58
CA LYS A 1007 -20.79 -14.09 3.27
C LYS A 1007 -20.08 -12.91 2.65
N ALA A 1008 -20.82 -11.84 2.35
CA ALA A 1008 -20.26 -10.68 1.67
C ALA A 1008 -20.83 -9.35 2.18
N LEU A 1009 -20.01 -8.30 2.09
CA LEU A 1009 -20.38 -6.91 2.33
C LEU A 1009 -20.16 -6.12 1.05
N VAL A 1010 -21.23 -5.53 0.51
CA VAL A 1010 -21.15 -4.65 -0.66
C VAL A 1010 -20.75 -3.24 -0.19
N VAL A 1011 -19.73 -2.67 -0.82
CA VAL A 1011 -19.22 -1.34 -0.50
C VAL A 1011 -19.59 -0.35 -1.60
N SER A 1012 -20.33 0.70 -1.22
CA SER A 1012 -20.67 1.83 -2.08
C SER A 1012 -19.79 3.04 -1.79
N PHE A 1013 -19.58 3.88 -2.79
CA PHE A 1013 -18.99 5.22 -2.60
C PHE A 1013 -20.05 6.28 -2.25
N ASP A 1014 -21.34 5.91 -2.21
CA ASP A 1014 -22.41 6.69 -1.58
C ASP A 1014 -22.57 6.27 -0.11
N LYS A 1015 -22.23 7.21 0.79
CA LYS A 1015 -22.34 7.02 2.24
C LYS A 1015 -23.77 6.65 2.68
N THR A 1016 -24.79 7.19 2.01
CA THR A 1016 -26.21 6.93 2.31
C THR A 1016 -26.62 5.50 1.97
N GLU A 1017 -25.99 4.91 0.94
CA GLU A 1017 -26.18 3.49 0.62
C GLU A 1017 -25.49 2.60 1.66
N ASN A 1018 -24.27 2.97 2.07
CA ASN A 1018 -23.52 2.22 3.07
C ASN A 1018 -24.18 2.22 4.45
N GLU A 1019 -24.93 3.27 4.84
CA GLU A 1019 -25.69 3.29 6.09
C GLU A 1019 -26.72 2.15 6.20
N LYS A 1020 -27.12 1.56 5.06
CA LYS A 1020 -28.04 0.42 4.99
C LYS A 1020 -27.32 -0.91 4.77
N ALA A 1021 -25.99 -0.92 4.76
CA ALA A 1021 -25.21 -2.11 4.47
C ALA A 1021 -25.44 -3.20 5.53
N SER A 1022 -25.49 -4.45 5.07
CA SER A 1022 -25.59 -5.66 5.87
C SER A 1022 -24.84 -6.78 5.18
N ILE A 1023 -24.49 -7.82 5.93
CA ILE A 1023 -23.96 -9.05 5.32
C ILE A 1023 -25.04 -9.72 4.48
N ILE A 1024 -24.67 -10.09 3.25
CA ILE A 1024 -25.48 -10.91 2.34
C ILE A 1024 -24.83 -12.27 2.16
N ASN A 1025 -25.62 -13.26 1.75
CA ASN A 1025 -25.09 -14.46 1.11
C ASN A 1025 -25.04 -14.18 -0.40
N ILE A 1026 -23.90 -14.42 -1.04
CA ILE A 1026 -23.76 -14.16 -2.48
C ILE A 1026 -24.81 -15.00 -3.25
N PRO A 1027 -25.69 -14.35 -4.04
CA PRO A 1027 -26.66 -15.06 -4.86
C PRO A 1027 -25.98 -15.66 -6.10
N ASN A 1028 -26.31 -16.91 -6.43
CA ASN A 1028 -25.83 -17.61 -7.62
C ASN A 1028 -26.85 -17.61 -8.77
N THR A 1029 -27.98 -16.90 -8.64
CA THR A 1029 -29.10 -16.93 -9.60
C THR A 1029 -28.77 -16.43 -11.00
N ASN A 1030 -27.80 -15.52 -11.11
CA ASN A 1030 -27.35 -14.96 -12.39
C ASN A 1030 -25.98 -15.51 -12.84
N ALA A 1031 -25.38 -16.41 -12.06
CA ALA A 1031 -24.14 -17.08 -12.42
C ALA A 1031 -24.39 -18.20 -13.43
N LEU A 1032 -23.37 -18.56 -14.20
CA LEU A 1032 -23.41 -19.75 -15.06
C LEU A 1032 -23.56 -21.01 -14.20
N LYS A 1033 -24.47 -21.90 -14.61
CA LYS A 1033 -24.55 -23.26 -14.06
C LYS A 1033 -23.36 -24.09 -14.51
N ASN A 1034 -22.90 -24.98 -13.62
CA ASN A 1034 -21.88 -25.96 -13.93
C ASN A 1034 -22.55 -27.20 -14.52
N VAL A 1035 -22.31 -27.47 -15.80
CA VAL A 1035 -22.93 -28.59 -16.53
C VAL A 1035 -21.85 -29.37 -17.26
N LEU A 1036 -21.83 -30.69 -17.05
CA LEU A 1036 -20.95 -31.61 -17.77
C LEU A 1036 -21.80 -32.50 -18.67
N SER A 1037 -21.55 -32.41 -19.98
CA SER A 1037 -22.21 -33.28 -20.96
C SER A 1037 -21.18 -34.12 -21.70
N THR A 1038 -21.34 -35.43 -21.69
CA THR A 1038 -20.38 -36.38 -22.24
C THR A 1038 -21.10 -37.31 -23.22
N THR A 1039 -20.58 -37.44 -24.44
CA THR A 1039 -21.01 -38.44 -25.42
C THR A 1039 -19.86 -39.40 -25.70
N THR A 1040 -20.04 -40.67 -25.40
CA THR A 1040 -19.01 -41.71 -25.48
C THR A 1040 -19.42 -42.80 -26.45
N VAL A 1041 -18.60 -43.08 -27.44
CA VAL A 1041 -18.75 -44.23 -28.36
C VAL A 1041 -17.74 -45.30 -27.97
N VAL A 1042 -18.23 -46.49 -27.66
CA VAL A 1042 -17.43 -47.65 -27.23
C VAL A 1042 -17.54 -48.73 -28.29
N ASN A 1043 -16.44 -49.02 -28.97
CA ASN A 1043 -16.36 -50.15 -29.89
C ASN A 1043 -15.68 -51.32 -29.18
N VAL A 1044 -16.42 -52.41 -29.01
CA VAL A 1044 -16.02 -53.57 -28.22
C VAL A 1044 -15.45 -54.66 -29.13
N ASP A 1045 -14.29 -55.17 -28.77
CA ASP A 1045 -13.66 -56.39 -29.30
C ASP A 1045 -13.46 -57.40 -28.15
N ASP A 1046 -13.08 -58.64 -28.47
CA ASP A 1046 -12.89 -59.72 -27.48
C ASP A 1046 -11.80 -59.42 -26.43
N ASN A 1047 -10.79 -58.61 -26.81
CA ASN A 1047 -9.62 -58.31 -25.98
C ASN A 1047 -9.42 -56.81 -25.67
N SER A 1048 -10.27 -55.92 -26.22
CA SER A 1048 -10.12 -54.48 -26.01
C SER A 1048 -11.42 -53.72 -26.22
N LYS A 1049 -11.47 -52.51 -25.67
CA LYS A 1049 -12.54 -51.53 -25.92
C LYS A 1049 -11.90 -50.24 -26.41
N ARG A 1050 -12.19 -49.85 -27.64
CA ARG A 1050 -11.76 -48.54 -28.16
C ARG A 1050 -12.86 -47.51 -27.88
N VAL A 1051 -12.50 -46.44 -27.17
CA VAL A 1051 -13.43 -45.43 -26.67
C VAL A 1051 -13.10 -44.08 -27.31
N VAL A 1052 -14.12 -43.41 -27.84
CA VAL A 1052 -14.06 -42.01 -28.27
C VAL A 1052 -15.06 -41.24 -27.42
N SER A 1053 -14.61 -40.23 -26.68
CA SER A 1053 -15.47 -39.45 -25.80
C SER A 1053 -15.37 -37.96 -26.10
N THR A 1054 -16.51 -37.35 -26.42
CA THR A 1054 -16.65 -35.91 -26.58
C THR A 1054 -17.25 -35.31 -25.31
N HIS A 1055 -16.56 -34.34 -24.73
CA HIS A 1055 -16.94 -33.66 -23.50
C HIS A 1055 -17.30 -32.21 -23.81
N THR A 1056 -18.43 -31.74 -23.27
CA THR A 1056 -18.83 -30.33 -23.21
C THR A 1056 -18.89 -29.91 -21.75
N ILE A 1057 -18.00 -29.01 -21.35
CA ILE A 1057 -17.88 -28.54 -19.97
C ILE A 1057 -18.31 -27.08 -19.92
N GLN A 1058 -19.28 -26.76 -19.06
CA GLN A 1058 -19.86 -25.42 -18.90
C GLN A 1058 -19.69 -24.91 -17.47
N GLY A 1059 -19.56 -23.58 -17.30
CA GLY A 1059 -19.49 -22.93 -15.99
C GLY A 1059 -18.08 -22.93 -15.41
N THR A 1060 -17.93 -22.87 -14.09
CA THR A 1060 -16.61 -22.69 -13.45
C THR A 1060 -15.63 -23.83 -13.70
N THR A 1061 -16.13 -25.06 -13.91
CA THR A 1061 -15.32 -26.27 -14.14
C THR A 1061 -14.56 -26.23 -15.47
N LYS A 1062 -15.01 -25.39 -16.43
CA LYS A 1062 -14.28 -25.09 -17.66
C LYS A 1062 -12.89 -24.51 -17.39
N SER A 1063 -12.69 -23.80 -16.27
CA SER A 1063 -11.42 -23.16 -15.94
C SER A 1063 -10.24 -24.12 -15.96
N TYR A 1064 -10.40 -25.31 -15.37
CA TYR A 1064 -9.36 -26.35 -15.36
C TYR A 1064 -8.97 -26.76 -16.79
N TYR A 1065 -9.96 -26.98 -17.65
CA TYR A 1065 -9.70 -27.38 -19.04
C TYR A 1065 -9.15 -26.23 -19.88
N ASN A 1066 -9.55 -24.98 -19.62
CA ASN A 1066 -8.97 -23.81 -20.26
C ASN A 1066 -7.46 -23.71 -20.00
N GLU A 1067 -7.03 -23.95 -18.76
CA GLU A 1067 -5.61 -24.00 -18.40
C GLU A 1067 -4.91 -25.18 -19.10
N LEU A 1068 -5.49 -26.37 -18.98
CA LEU A 1068 -4.93 -27.60 -19.52
C LEU A 1068 -4.73 -27.57 -21.05
N PHE A 1069 -5.62 -26.87 -21.77
CA PHE A 1069 -5.53 -26.65 -23.22
C PHE A 1069 -4.79 -25.37 -23.62
N SER A 1070 -4.28 -24.59 -22.66
CA SER A 1070 -3.49 -23.39 -22.94
C SER A 1070 -2.03 -23.72 -23.27
N ASP A 1071 -1.28 -22.69 -23.72
CA ASP A 1071 0.16 -22.80 -24.00
C ASP A 1071 1.01 -22.97 -22.72
N ALA A 1072 0.42 -22.81 -21.52
CA ALA A 1072 1.09 -23.07 -20.26
C ALA A 1072 1.30 -24.58 -19.99
N THR A 1073 0.53 -25.45 -20.66
CA THR A 1073 0.64 -26.90 -20.52
C THR A 1073 1.09 -27.54 -21.83
N THR A 1074 2.21 -28.26 -21.80
CA THR A 1074 2.72 -28.99 -22.96
C THR A 1074 1.80 -30.15 -23.33
N GLU A 1075 1.87 -30.61 -24.58
CA GLU A 1075 1.05 -31.72 -25.07
C GLU A 1075 1.27 -33.02 -24.26
N ASP A 1076 2.52 -33.31 -23.88
CA ASP A 1076 2.86 -34.52 -23.11
C ASP A 1076 2.29 -34.47 -21.68
N VAL A 1077 2.39 -33.33 -21.01
CA VAL A 1077 1.79 -33.14 -19.67
C VAL A 1077 0.28 -33.26 -19.75
N ARG A 1078 -0.34 -32.62 -20.76
CA ARG A 1078 -1.78 -32.71 -21.01
C ARG A 1078 -2.23 -34.14 -21.23
N LYS A 1079 -1.57 -34.88 -22.13
CA LYS A 1079 -1.88 -36.29 -22.41
C LYS A 1079 -1.75 -37.15 -21.16
N LYS A 1080 -0.65 -37.00 -20.42
CA LYS A 1080 -0.43 -37.71 -19.17
C LYS A 1080 -1.54 -37.42 -18.14
N GLN A 1081 -1.92 -36.16 -17.96
CA GLN A 1081 -3.00 -35.77 -17.04
C GLN A 1081 -4.33 -36.41 -17.44
N PHE A 1082 -4.71 -36.37 -18.72
CA PHE A 1082 -5.92 -37.04 -19.20
C PHE A 1082 -5.86 -38.56 -19.02
N GLU A 1083 -4.71 -39.18 -19.29
CA GLU A 1083 -4.52 -40.62 -19.11
C GLU A 1083 -4.64 -41.01 -17.64
N GLU A 1084 -4.02 -40.26 -16.71
CA GLU A 1084 -4.13 -40.46 -15.26
C GLU A 1084 -5.56 -40.23 -14.76
N ASP A 1085 -6.23 -39.17 -15.19
CA ASP A 1085 -7.61 -38.86 -14.82
C ASP A 1085 -8.57 -39.97 -15.29
N ILE A 1086 -8.43 -40.47 -16.54
CA ILE A 1086 -9.25 -41.55 -17.08
C ILE A 1086 -8.93 -42.88 -16.40
N ASN A 1087 -7.65 -43.20 -16.18
CA ASN A 1087 -7.21 -44.40 -15.46
C ASN A 1087 -7.84 -44.46 -14.06
N SER A 1088 -7.78 -43.35 -13.33
CA SER A 1088 -8.35 -43.21 -11.99
C SER A 1088 -9.87 -43.41 -12.00
N ARG A 1089 -10.59 -42.73 -12.90
CA ARG A 1089 -12.06 -42.81 -12.98
C ARG A 1089 -12.58 -44.17 -13.41
N LEU A 1090 -11.90 -44.85 -14.32
CA LEU A 1090 -12.29 -46.19 -14.79
C LEU A 1090 -11.73 -47.32 -13.92
N ASN A 1091 -10.73 -47.05 -13.08
CA ASN A 1091 -9.94 -48.05 -12.36
C ASN A 1091 -9.40 -49.16 -13.30
N LYS A 1092 -8.88 -48.74 -14.46
CA LYS A 1092 -8.31 -49.60 -15.51
C LYS A 1092 -7.06 -48.93 -16.08
N VAL A 1093 -6.14 -49.74 -16.58
CA VAL A 1093 -5.03 -49.24 -17.40
C VAL A 1093 -5.54 -49.01 -18.82
N ILE A 1094 -5.51 -47.76 -19.24
CA ILE A 1094 -5.85 -47.34 -20.60
C ILE A 1094 -4.58 -47.01 -21.37
N SER A 1095 -4.69 -46.99 -22.70
CA SER A 1095 -3.68 -46.39 -23.58
C SER A 1095 -4.34 -45.22 -24.29
N LEU A 1096 -3.91 -44.00 -23.95
CA LEU A 1096 -4.46 -42.77 -24.54
C LEU A 1096 -3.93 -42.59 -25.97
N GLU A 1097 -4.82 -42.55 -26.96
CA GLU A 1097 -4.46 -42.38 -28.37
C GLU A 1097 -4.36 -40.89 -28.73
N SER A 1098 -5.35 -40.08 -28.32
CA SER A 1098 -5.37 -38.65 -28.61
C SER A 1098 -6.27 -37.85 -27.68
N VAL A 1099 -5.98 -36.56 -27.57
CA VAL A 1099 -6.83 -35.53 -26.95
C VAL A 1099 -6.87 -34.35 -27.90
N LYS A 1100 -8.06 -33.94 -28.32
CA LYS A 1100 -8.29 -32.91 -29.33
C LYS A 1100 -9.24 -31.85 -28.79
N LEU A 1101 -8.79 -30.59 -28.81
CA LEU A 1101 -9.68 -29.46 -28.58
C LEU A 1101 -10.60 -29.29 -29.80
N VAL A 1102 -11.92 -29.26 -29.59
CA VAL A 1102 -12.92 -29.15 -30.66
C VAL A 1102 -13.38 -27.70 -30.80
N ASN A 1103 -13.75 -27.06 -29.70
CA ASN A 1103 -14.17 -25.66 -29.67
C ASN A 1103 -13.84 -25.02 -28.32
N ASN A 1104 -13.26 -23.83 -28.34
CA ASN A 1104 -13.04 -23.03 -27.15
C ASN A 1104 -12.94 -21.54 -27.48
N ASP A 1105 -13.85 -20.75 -26.94
CA ASP A 1105 -13.59 -19.36 -26.63
C ASP A 1105 -13.32 -19.29 -25.13
N LYS A 1106 -12.12 -18.83 -24.74
CA LYS A 1106 -11.61 -18.82 -23.37
C LYS A 1106 -12.66 -18.33 -22.36
N TYR A 1107 -13.39 -17.25 -22.65
CA TYR A 1107 -14.31 -16.63 -21.70
C TYR A 1107 -15.80 -16.93 -21.96
N ALA A 1108 -16.13 -17.64 -23.04
CA ALA A 1108 -17.48 -18.14 -23.27
C ALA A 1108 -17.92 -19.17 -22.23
N ASP A 1109 -19.20 -19.52 -22.20
CA ASP A 1109 -19.80 -20.38 -21.18
C ASP A 1109 -19.28 -21.83 -21.17
N LYS A 1110 -18.85 -22.36 -22.33
CA LYS A 1110 -18.46 -23.78 -22.48
C LYS A 1110 -17.20 -24.02 -23.32
N ILE A 1111 -16.59 -25.19 -23.10
CA ILE A 1111 -15.47 -25.77 -23.87
C ILE A 1111 -15.88 -27.15 -24.36
N VAL A 1112 -15.45 -27.51 -25.57
CA VAL A 1112 -15.69 -28.83 -26.16
C VAL A 1112 -14.36 -29.47 -26.55
N PHE A 1113 -14.12 -30.69 -26.10
CA PHE A 1113 -12.95 -31.47 -26.47
C PHE A 1113 -13.30 -32.95 -26.63
N GLU A 1114 -12.44 -33.68 -27.33
CA GLU A 1114 -12.56 -35.11 -27.57
C GLU A 1114 -11.31 -35.82 -27.06
N ASN A 1115 -11.47 -36.98 -26.46
CA ASN A 1115 -10.37 -37.90 -26.21
C ASN A 1115 -10.66 -39.26 -26.85
N THR A 1116 -9.60 -39.96 -27.22
CA THR A 1116 -9.67 -41.32 -27.75
C THR A 1116 -8.67 -42.17 -26.99
N PHE A 1117 -9.10 -43.32 -26.50
CA PHE A 1117 -8.25 -44.24 -25.78
C PHE A 1117 -8.72 -45.69 -25.97
N THR A 1118 -7.81 -46.62 -25.72
CA THR A 1118 -8.11 -48.06 -25.73
C THR A 1118 -7.95 -48.63 -24.32
N VAL A 1119 -8.96 -49.37 -23.86
CA VAL A 1119 -8.90 -50.18 -22.64
C VAL A 1119 -8.54 -51.61 -23.04
N SER A 1120 -7.36 -52.06 -22.63
CA SER A 1120 -6.90 -53.43 -22.89
C SER A 1120 -7.45 -54.37 -21.81
N GLU A 1121 -8.59 -54.98 -22.08
CA GLU A 1121 -9.31 -55.85 -21.15
C GLU A 1121 -9.95 -57.02 -21.89
N LYS A 1122 -9.72 -58.24 -21.40
CA LYS A 1122 -10.40 -59.44 -21.91
C LYS A 1122 -11.82 -59.52 -21.34
N LEU A 1123 -12.82 -59.63 -22.22
CA LEU A 1123 -14.22 -59.72 -21.79
C LEU A 1123 -14.49 -60.99 -20.96
N GLN A 1124 -15.16 -60.80 -19.82
CA GLN A 1124 -15.66 -61.90 -19.01
C GLN A 1124 -16.74 -62.69 -19.77
N SER A 1125 -16.77 -64.01 -19.57
CA SER A 1125 -17.68 -64.91 -20.30
C SER A 1125 -18.41 -65.84 -19.35
N VAL A 1126 -19.71 -66.01 -19.54
CA VAL A 1126 -20.56 -66.98 -18.85
C VAL A 1126 -21.16 -67.90 -19.92
N GLY A 1127 -20.53 -69.06 -20.15
CA GLY A 1127 -20.85 -69.89 -21.32
C GLY A 1127 -20.51 -69.19 -22.63
N SER A 1128 -21.50 -69.03 -23.53
CA SER A 1128 -21.34 -68.27 -24.78
C SER A 1128 -21.66 -66.77 -24.64
N LEU A 1129 -22.17 -66.33 -23.49
CA LEU A 1129 -22.48 -64.93 -23.21
C LEU A 1129 -21.20 -64.18 -22.82
N LYS A 1130 -20.94 -63.06 -23.49
CA LYS A 1130 -19.94 -62.06 -23.08
C LYS A 1130 -20.62 -61.00 -22.22
N ILE A 1131 -20.00 -60.63 -21.11
CA ILE A 1131 -20.52 -59.62 -20.19
C ILE A 1131 -19.52 -58.48 -19.99
N MET A 1132 -20.03 -57.29 -19.76
CA MET A 1132 -19.24 -56.11 -19.39
C MET A 1132 -20.08 -55.08 -18.63
N GLU A 1133 -19.41 -54.20 -17.91
CA GLU A 1133 -20.00 -52.98 -17.38
C GLU A 1133 -20.04 -51.88 -18.46
N VAL A 1134 -20.99 -50.95 -18.33
CA VAL A 1134 -21.03 -49.74 -19.14
C VAL A 1134 -19.90 -48.80 -18.65
N PRO A 1135 -18.96 -48.39 -19.51
CA PRO A 1135 -17.82 -47.57 -19.08
C PRO A 1135 -18.21 -46.09 -18.93
N TYR A 1136 -18.81 -45.74 -17.79
CA TYR A 1136 -19.06 -44.34 -17.44
C TYR A 1136 -17.75 -43.62 -17.10
N ILE A 1137 -17.36 -42.64 -17.92
CA ILE A 1137 -16.17 -41.82 -17.69
C ILE A 1137 -16.38 -40.86 -16.52
N ASP A 1138 -17.56 -40.24 -16.41
CA ASP A 1138 -17.89 -39.36 -15.30
C ASP A 1138 -18.45 -40.19 -14.12
N LYS A 1139 -17.76 -40.15 -12.97
CA LYS A 1139 -18.19 -40.76 -11.71
C LYS A 1139 -18.86 -39.69 -10.84
N VAL A 1140 -20.19 -39.65 -10.85
CA VAL A 1140 -21.00 -38.61 -10.18
C VAL A 1140 -21.20 -38.91 -8.69
N TYR A 1141 -21.37 -40.19 -8.36
CA TYR A 1141 -21.42 -40.67 -6.99
C TYR A 1141 -20.35 -41.73 -6.78
N THR A 1142 -19.73 -41.73 -5.60
CA THR A 1142 -18.61 -42.60 -5.24
C THR A 1142 -18.77 -43.12 -3.82
N ARG A 1143 -18.04 -44.17 -3.45
CA ARG A 1143 -18.19 -44.80 -2.12
C ARG A 1143 -17.62 -43.95 -0.98
N ASP A 1144 -16.73 -42.99 -1.25
CA ASP A 1144 -16.10 -42.15 -0.22
C ASP A 1144 -17.09 -41.20 0.48
N ILE A 1145 -18.06 -40.59 -0.24
CA ILE A 1145 -19.09 -39.75 0.40
C ILE A 1145 -20.03 -40.55 1.33
N ILE A 1146 -20.07 -41.87 1.16
CA ILE A 1146 -20.87 -42.81 1.96
C ILE A 1146 -20.02 -43.82 2.77
N ALA A 1147 -18.74 -43.54 2.98
CA ALA A 1147 -17.80 -44.49 3.60
C ALA A 1147 -18.12 -44.80 5.07
N ASN A 1148 -18.81 -43.88 5.75
CA ASN A 1148 -19.16 -44.03 7.17
C ASN A 1148 -20.47 -44.81 7.32
N GLU A 1149 -20.61 -45.53 8.44
CA GLU A 1149 -21.91 -46.13 8.80
C GLU A 1149 -22.89 -45.09 9.35
N LYS A 1150 -22.36 -44.09 10.07
CA LYS A 1150 -23.09 -42.95 10.64
C LYS A 1150 -22.22 -41.72 10.59
N ARG A 1151 -22.82 -40.54 10.59
CA ARG A 1151 -22.12 -39.25 10.62
C ARG A 1151 -22.50 -38.42 11.84
N ASN A 1152 -21.53 -37.71 12.37
CA ASN A 1152 -21.71 -36.71 13.43
C ASN A 1152 -21.98 -35.32 12.85
N TYR A 1153 -21.47 -35.05 11.65
CA TYR A 1153 -21.60 -33.75 10.98
C TYR A 1153 -22.38 -33.87 9.68
N ASP A 1154 -22.98 -32.75 9.27
CA ASP A 1154 -23.55 -32.61 7.94
C ASP A 1154 -22.48 -32.88 6.85
N ILE A 1155 -22.92 -33.16 5.63
CA ILE A 1155 -22.06 -33.16 4.44
C ILE A 1155 -22.17 -31.79 3.80
N ASP A 1156 -21.09 -31.02 3.77
CA ASP A 1156 -20.91 -29.92 2.82
C ASP A 1156 -20.80 -30.53 1.42
N TYR A 1157 -21.91 -30.47 0.68
CA TYR A 1157 -21.99 -31.14 -0.61
C TYR A 1157 -21.11 -30.45 -1.66
N THR A 1158 -20.82 -29.16 -1.50
CA THR A 1158 -19.94 -28.43 -2.42
C THR A 1158 -18.47 -28.79 -2.24
N ALA A 1159 -18.07 -29.32 -1.09
CA ALA A 1159 -16.74 -29.90 -0.91
C ALA A 1159 -16.56 -31.23 -1.66
N TYR A 1160 -17.66 -31.90 -2.02
CA TYR A 1160 -17.66 -33.16 -2.78
C TYR A 1160 -17.83 -32.93 -4.29
N GLU A 1161 -18.79 -32.09 -4.68
CA GLU A 1161 -19.27 -32.00 -6.06
C GLU A 1161 -19.36 -30.54 -6.52
N ASN A 1162 -18.86 -30.30 -7.74
CA ASN A 1162 -18.76 -28.99 -8.36
C ASN A 1162 -19.59 -28.82 -9.63
N ALA A 1163 -20.38 -29.81 -10.01
CA ALA A 1163 -21.36 -29.75 -11.08
C ALA A 1163 -22.79 -29.67 -10.55
N ASN A 1164 -23.67 -29.01 -11.29
CA ASN A 1164 -25.11 -29.02 -11.02
C ASN A 1164 -25.81 -30.13 -11.80
N GLU A 1165 -25.31 -30.45 -13.00
CA GLU A 1165 -25.98 -31.36 -13.93
C GLU A 1165 -24.93 -32.18 -14.71
N TYR A 1166 -25.19 -33.49 -14.82
CA TYR A 1166 -24.47 -34.41 -15.71
C TYR A 1166 -25.42 -34.97 -16.76
N ASN A 1167 -25.04 -34.90 -18.03
CA ASN A 1167 -25.75 -35.51 -19.13
C ASN A 1167 -24.81 -36.44 -19.90
N THR A 1168 -24.96 -37.75 -19.73
CA THR A 1168 -24.07 -38.75 -20.32
C THR A 1168 -24.82 -39.60 -21.33
N GLU A 1169 -24.27 -39.72 -22.53
CA GLU A 1169 -24.70 -40.65 -23.57
C GLU A 1169 -23.57 -41.64 -23.84
N VAL A 1170 -23.84 -42.94 -23.71
CA VAL A 1170 -22.89 -44.01 -24.06
C VAL A 1170 -23.49 -44.87 -25.17
N VAL A 1171 -22.82 -44.91 -26.33
CA VAL A 1171 -23.17 -45.75 -27.47
C VAL A 1171 -22.19 -46.92 -27.55
N ILE A 1172 -22.68 -48.12 -27.27
CA ILE A 1172 -21.87 -49.34 -27.24
C ILE A 1172 -22.14 -50.15 -28.51
N ASN A 1173 -21.10 -50.37 -29.30
CA ASN A 1173 -21.12 -51.20 -30.50
C ASN A 1173 -20.38 -52.51 -30.22
N ILE A 1174 -21.07 -53.63 -30.38
CA ILE A 1174 -20.48 -54.98 -30.30
C ILE A 1174 -20.20 -55.53 -31.72
N PRO A 1175 -19.35 -56.57 -31.86
CA PRO A 1175 -18.95 -57.11 -33.16
C PRO A 1175 -20.14 -57.49 -34.06
N GLN A 1176 -19.98 -57.33 -35.38
CA GLN A 1176 -21.03 -57.71 -36.33
C GLN A 1176 -21.41 -59.20 -36.21
N GLY A 1177 -22.70 -59.50 -36.29
CA GLY A 1177 -23.25 -60.85 -36.12
C GLY A 1177 -23.57 -61.24 -34.66
N LYS A 1178 -23.18 -60.42 -33.68
CA LYS A 1178 -23.57 -60.55 -32.27
C LYS A 1178 -24.85 -59.78 -31.97
N LYS A 1179 -25.54 -60.15 -30.89
CA LYS A 1179 -26.65 -59.35 -30.37
C LYS A 1179 -26.64 -59.22 -28.85
N PHE A 1180 -27.10 -58.07 -28.34
CA PHE A 1180 -27.39 -57.91 -26.93
C PHE A 1180 -28.55 -58.84 -26.53
N THR A 1181 -28.40 -59.54 -25.40
CA THR A 1181 -29.41 -60.43 -24.85
C THR A 1181 -29.77 -60.13 -23.40
N GLU A 1182 -28.87 -59.49 -22.66
CA GLU A 1182 -29.12 -59.01 -21.30
C GLU A 1182 -28.88 -57.50 -21.28
N VAL A 1183 -29.96 -56.73 -21.12
CA VAL A 1183 -29.94 -55.26 -21.03
C VAL A 1183 -30.75 -54.86 -19.79
N PRO A 1184 -30.17 -54.07 -18.88
CA PRO A 1184 -30.89 -53.62 -17.70
C PRO A 1184 -32.11 -52.75 -18.00
N GLN A 1185 -33.01 -52.62 -17.03
CA GLN A 1185 -34.13 -51.69 -17.12
C GLN A 1185 -33.70 -50.28 -16.72
N GLY A 1186 -34.29 -49.27 -17.36
CA GLY A 1186 -34.10 -47.89 -16.93
C GLY A 1186 -34.62 -47.66 -15.52
N LYS A 1187 -33.99 -46.75 -14.78
CA LYS A 1187 -34.36 -46.38 -13.41
C LYS A 1187 -34.40 -44.87 -13.25
N GLU A 1188 -35.28 -44.43 -12.35
CA GLU A 1188 -35.32 -43.06 -11.83
C GLU A 1188 -35.23 -43.14 -10.31
N LEU A 1189 -34.17 -42.55 -9.75
CA LEU A 1189 -33.92 -42.48 -8.31
C LEU A 1189 -33.93 -41.02 -7.89
N LYS A 1190 -34.48 -40.72 -6.72
CA LYS A 1190 -34.59 -39.36 -6.19
C LYS A 1190 -34.22 -39.32 -4.73
N PHE A 1191 -33.52 -38.26 -4.35
CA PHE A 1191 -33.31 -37.89 -2.96
C PHE A 1191 -33.35 -36.37 -2.86
N LYS A 1192 -34.41 -35.81 -2.26
CA LYS A 1192 -34.63 -34.37 -2.15
C LYS A 1192 -34.42 -33.65 -3.49
N GLY A 1193 -33.43 -32.75 -3.59
CA GLY A 1193 -33.09 -32.02 -4.81
C GLY A 1193 -32.22 -32.80 -5.82
N HIS A 1194 -31.80 -34.02 -5.48
CA HIS A 1194 -31.03 -34.89 -6.38
C HIS A 1194 -31.97 -35.79 -7.19
N THR A 1195 -31.66 -35.96 -8.47
CA THR A 1195 -32.37 -36.87 -9.36
C THR A 1195 -31.37 -37.59 -10.25
N TYR A 1196 -31.43 -38.92 -10.27
CA TYR A 1196 -30.67 -39.78 -11.15
C TYR A 1196 -31.64 -40.50 -12.09
N THR A 1197 -31.41 -40.41 -13.39
CA THR A 1197 -32.18 -41.14 -14.40
C THR A 1197 -31.25 -41.86 -15.35
N ILE A 1198 -31.58 -43.10 -15.67
CA ILE A 1198 -30.86 -43.90 -16.67
C ILE A 1198 -31.85 -44.64 -17.56
N SER A 1199 -31.55 -44.70 -18.87
CA SER A 1199 -32.34 -45.44 -19.86
C SER A 1199 -31.45 -46.20 -20.82
N TYR A 1200 -31.88 -47.40 -21.20
CA TYR A 1200 -31.18 -48.29 -22.12
C TYR A 1200 -32.04 -48.50 -23.37
N ASN A 1201 -31.53 -48.10 -24.53
CA ASN A 1201 -32.25 -48.13 -25.80
C ASN A 1201 -31.46 -48.92 -26.85
N LEU A 1202 -31.99 -50.06 -27.28
CA LEU A 1202 -31.46 -50.80 -28.41
C LEU A 1202 -31.84 -50.11 -29.72
N THR A 1203 -30.86 -49.51 -30.40
CA THR A 1203 -31.07 -48.87 -31.70
C THR A 1203 -30.85 -49.85 -32.88
N GLY A 1204 -30.28 -51.02 -32.58
CA GLY A 1204 -30.10 -52.16 -33.48
C GLY A 1204 -29.72 -53.41 -32.67
N PRO A 1205 -29.57 -54.59 -33.30
CA PRO A 1205 -29.21 -55.82 -32.58
C PRO A 1205 -27.82 -55.74 -31.91
N ASN A 1206 -26.89 -54.99 -32.50
CA ASN A 1206 -25.49 -54.86 -32.06
C ASN A 1206 -25.11 -53.46 -31.54
N THR A 1207 -26.07 -52.56 -31.34
CA THR A 1207 -25.82 -51.21 -30.81
C THR A 1207 -26.78 -50.89 -29.68
N LEU A 1208 -26.22 -50.56 -28.51
CA LEU A 1208 -26.95 -50.14 -27.33
C LEU A 1208 -26.62 -48.69 -27.01
N LYS A 1209 -27.65 -47.85 -26.87
CA LYS A 1209 -27.54 -46.46 -26.44
C LYS A 1209 -28.03 -46.31 -25.00
N VAL A 1210 -27.14 -45.89 -24.12
CA VAL A 1210 -27.42 -45.62 -22.70
C VAL A 1210 -27.44 -44.11 -22.48
N ASN A 1211 -28.55 -43.57 -21.97
CA ASN A 1211 -28.62 -42.15 -21.59
C ASN A 1211 -28.77 -42.06 -20.08
N ARG A 1212 -27.86 -41.33 -19.43
CA ARG A 1212 -27.87 -41.01 -18.01
C ARG A 1212 -27.98 -39.51 -17.82
N SER A 1213 -28.94 -39.05 -17.03
CA SER A 1213 -29.06 -37.64 -16.63
C SER A 1213 -29.14 -37.54 -15.12
N VAL A 1214 -28.24 -36.74 -14.54
CA VAL A 1214 -28.16 -36.50 -13.10
C VAL A 1214 -28.31 -35.02 -12.84
N LYS A 1215 -29.24 -34.66 -11.95
CA LYS A 1215 -29.39 -33.31 -11.41
C LYS A 1215 -29.04 -33.32 -9.94
N LEU A 1216 -28.26 -32.34 -9.52
CA LEU A 1216 -27.67 -32.27 -8.19
C LEU A 1216 -28.11 -30.99 -7.50
N SER A 1217 -28.38 -31.09 -6.19
CA SER A 1217 -28.46 -29.92 -5.33
C SER A 1217 -27.11 -29.69 -4.66
N TRP A 1218 -26.69 -28.43 -4.54
CA TRP A 1218 -25.55 -28.03 -3.73
C TRP A 1218 -25.95 -27.68 -2.28
N ASP A 1219 -27.14 -28.08 -1.85
CA ASP A 1219 -27.51 -27.97 -0.45
C ASP A 1219 -26.86 -29.09 0.37
N ASN A 1220 -26.40 -28.76 1.59
CA ASN A 1220 -25.75 -29.71 2.48
C ASN A 1220 -26.70 -30.87 2.86
N ILE A 1221 -26.13 -32.07 2.95
CA ILE A 1221 -26.87 -33.26 3.41
C ILE A 1221 -26.80 -33.30 4.93
N LYS A 1222 -27.94 -33.25 5.62
CA LYS A 1222 -27.94 -33.25 7.09
C LYS A 1222 -27.49 -34.60 7.64
N ALA A 1223 -26.80 -34.61 8.78
CA ALA A 1223 -26.41 -35.85 9.45
C ALA A 1223 -27.62 -36.78 9.72
N ALA A 1224 -28.79 -36.19 9.99
CA ALA A 1224 -30.05 -36.92 10.18
C ALA A 1224 -30.60 -37.55 8.89
N ASP A 1225 -30.30 -36.98 7.71
CA ASP A 1225 -30.72 -37.51 6.42
C ASP A 1225 -29.71 -38.50 5.84
N TYR A 1226 -28.52 -38.60 6.42
CA TYR A 1226 -27.42 -39.42 5.91
C TYR A 1226 -27.80 -40.88 5.65
N PRO A 1227 -28.58 -41.58 6.49
CA PRO A 1227 -28.97 -42.97 6.20
C PRO A 1227 -29.79 -43.12 4.90
N GLU A 1228 -30.70 -42.17 4.63
CA GLU A 1228 -31.50 -42.17 3.40
C GLU A 1228 -30.63 -41.80 2.19
N TYR A 1229 -29.75 -40.80 2.35
CA TYR A 1229 -28.79 -40.40 1.32
C TYR A 1229 -27.82 -41.54 0.97
N LYS A 1230 -27.28 -42.24 1.98
CA LYS A 1230 -26.40 -43.40 1.81
C LYS A 1230 -27.09 -44.47 0.97
N LYS A 1231 -28.33 -44.82 1.31
CA LYS A 1231 -29.12 -45.77 0.54
C LYS A 1231 -29.34 -45.31 -0.90
N TYR A 1232 -29.70 -44.03 -1.12
CA TYR A 1232 -29.87 -43.49 -2.47
C TYR A 1232 -28.59 -43.61 -3.29
N VAL A 1233 -27.42 -43.29 -2.72
CA VAL A 1233 -26.12 -43.44 -3.40
C VAL A 1233 -25.79 -44.91 -3.65
N GLU A 1234 -26.04 -45.81 -2.70
CA GLU A 1234 -25.86 -47.26 -2.88
C GLU A 1234 -26.74 -47.78 -4.02
N ASP A 1235 -28.00 -47.36 -4.11
CA ASP A 1235 -28.93 -47.74 -5.18
C ASP A 1235 -28.47 -47.20 -6.55
N VAL A 1236 -27.91 -45.98 -6.60
CA VAL A 1236 -27.31 -45.41 -7.81
C VAL A 1236 -26.06 -46.22 -8.22
N LEU A 1237 -25.14 -46.47 -7.29
CA LEU A 1237 -23.92 -47.24 -7.55
C LEU A 1237 -24.25 -48.66 -8.02
N ALA A 1238 -25.17 -49.34 -7.36
CA ALA A 1238 -25.64 -50.67 -7.76
C ALA A 1238 -26.25 -50.66 -9.16
N THR A 1239 -26.94 -49.59 -9.54
CA THR A 1239 -27.49 -49.41 -10.89
C THR A 1239 -26.38 -49.19 -11.93
N GLU A 1240 -25.32 -48.46 -11.59
CA GLU A 1240 -24.17 -48.27 -12.49
C GLU A 1240 -23.26 -49.52 -12.60
N GLU A 1241 -23.26 -50.38 -11.58
CA GLU A 1241 -22.56 -51.67 -11.54
C GLU A 1241 -23.32 -52.80 -12.30
N GLU A 1242 -24.54 -52.54 -12.82
CA GLU A 1242 -25.30 -53.52 -13.62
C GLU A 1242 -24.56 -53.87 -14.93
N ILE A 1243 -24.39 -55.17 -15.18
CA ILE A 1243 -23.71 -55.69 -16.37
C ILE A 1243 -24.65 -55.84 -17.57
N ILE A 1244 -24.12 -55.59 -18.76
CA ILE A 1244 -24.77 -55.89 -20.04
C ILE A 1244 -24.18 -57.17 -20.64
N GLY A 1245 -25.00 -57.94 -21.35
CA GLY A 1245 -24.62 -59.22 -21.94
C GLY A 1245 -24.97 -59.35 -23.42
N PHE A 1246 -24.06 -59.93 -24.20
CA PHE A 1246 -24.27 -60.20 -25.62
C PHE A 1246 -23.68 -61.55 -26.05
N LYS A 1247 -24.20 -62.14 -27.14
CA LYS A 1247 -23.73 -63.44 -27.65
C LYS A 1247 -23.73 -63.55 -29.17
#